data_AF-A0A443HX17-F1
#
_entry.id   AF-A0A443HX17-F1
#
_cell.length_a   1.000
_cell.length_b   1.000
_cell.length_c   1.000
_cell.angle_alpha   90.00
_cell.angle_beta   90.00
_cell.angle_gamma   90.00
#
_symmetry.space_group_name_H-M   'P 1'
#
loop_
_entity.id
_entity.type
_entity.pdbx_description
1 polymer ?
#
loop_
_entity_poly.entity_id
_entity_poly.type
_entity_poly.pdbx_seq_one_letter_code
_entity_poly.pdbx_strand_id
1 'polypeptide(L)'
;MDRISDLARRQNDSPAAQFLQLIQNPFKSAFQVNAIWASLGTSIGISILLVLLFSFLRPRHSLVYAPKKKYADQLHAPPPVGKGLFAWLKPVLKTKEDDLVDRIGLDATVFLRFAKMLRNIFICLSIIGCTVMIPVNLAESSSEQTAQFSKFSLMTPMYVSTTAIWSQVVMAWAFDAIAIYFLWRNYVGICALRRRYFESSEYQRSLHARTLMVTDIPQPLRSDEGLLRLTDEINPTAALPRAAIGRNVKDLPRLIKEHEETVRKLESVLSKYLKNPDRLPSKRPTIRPPKKYKGDRYDGKVDAIDYLTDRIRELEVEIKDVRDSIDKRNAMPYGFASWESIEHAHAAAYMARRKHPQGTTIRLAPRPHDIIWENLPLSKRARKWKRFMNYIWTSILTIVWIAPNALIAVFLSDLSNLGLVWPAFQTSLNQNSDVWAAVQGIAAPLLTSLVYLILPILFRRMAIRAGDVTKTSRERHVIRHLYSFFVINNLIVFSTFSAAWAFVSAVVDAKNHDENAWKAIQDGEFYEKVMSALCQVSPFWVSWLLQRNLGAMIDLAQLLSLVWIWFSKTFLSPTPRQTIQWTAPPPFDYASYYNYFLFYATVALCFSTLQPVVLLATALYFGLDAWLKKYLLLYIFVTKTESGGRFWRVLFNRMIFAILLSNIIIALVIRAKGTWTQVYCMIPLPFLLIGFKFFCKRKFDDNMQFYNKANLTDSEALGVGKPGKKAGDRLYSRFGHPALNKPLPTPMVHAKAAEALKQIYRGRLGTPDSSGDYTDIAMQSMSALQPGKSTGPSGSAPFEVVPENQLDFSYFKNRADFRDEYGGGIYGRPEDLISERSQTPKSFMGEWSPSSSRASSPAPSVPPLPGRKGYEGLDIADGRPSDLDHPAFRRPESPGDNGSLAPGMGMYSLPNESETRLLNHAQQPAANGGPNPLDRWRTGGYGPVEQEEQDPYTSYDYYRGRR
;
A
#
# COMPACT_ATOMS: atom_id res chain seq x y z
N MET A 1 -66.42 -9.62 -33.60
CA MET A 1 -65.84 -9.89 -32.27
C MET A 1 -64.33 -10.12 -32.33
N ASP A 2 -63.78 -10.72 -33.40
CA ASP A 2 -62.32 -10.96 -33.51
C ASP A 2 -61.44 -9.70 -33.67
N ARG A 3 -61.96 -8.59 -34.21
CA ARG A 3 -61.20 -7.31 -34.25
C ARG A 3 -61.13 -6.60 -32.91
N ILE A 4 -62.04 -6.89 -31.98
CA ILE A 4 -62.08 -6.25 -30.65
C ILE A 4 -61.21 -7.05 -29.67
N SER A 5 -61.11 -8.37 -29.82
CA SER A 5 -60.14 -9.20 -29.10
C SER A 5 -58.69 -8.96 -29.56
N ASP A 6 -58.46 -8.66 -30.84
CA ASP A 6 -57.13 -8.25 -31.33
C ASP A 6 -56.73 -6.84 -30.90
N LEU A 7 -57.68 -5.90 -30.76
CA LEU A 7 -57.42 -4.58 -30.19
C LEU A 7 -57.18 -4.65 -28.67
N ALA A 8 -57.89 -5.51 -27.94
CA ALA A 8 -57.67 -5.76 -26.52
C ALA A 8 -56.33 -6.49 -26.25
N ARG A 9 -55.90 -7.40 -27.14
CA ARG A 9 -54.54 -7.99 -27.08
C ARG A 9 -53.45 -6.96 -27.39
N ARG A 10 -53.66 -6.06 -28.36
CA ARG A 10 -52.70 -4.98 -28.66
C ARG A 10 -52.62 -3.91 -27.56
N GLN A 11 -53.67 -3.71 -26.77
CA GLN A 11 -53.64 -2.76 -25.65
C GLN A 11 -52.87 -3.27 -24.42
N ASN A 12 -52.71 -4.59 -24.27
CA ASN A 12 -51.91 -5.20 -23.18
C ASN A 12 -50.40 -5.24 -23.47
N ASP A 13 -49.98 -4.95 -24.70
CA ASP A 13 -48.57 -4.95 -25.14
C ASP A 13 -48.00 -3.52 -25.21
N SER A 14 -48.12 -2.75 -24.12
CA SER A 14 -47.33 -1.51 -24.05
C SER A 14 -45.84 -1.90 -23.96
N PRO A 15 -44.92 -1.24 -24.71
CA PRO A 15 -43.48 -1.52 -24.61
C PRO A 15 -42.96 -1.33 -23.18
N ALA A 16 -43.64 -0.50 -22.39
CA ALA A 16 -43.42 -0.36 -20.96
C ALA A 16 -43.79 -1.64 -20.18
N ALA A 17 -44.95 -2.26 -20.42
CA ALA A 17 -45.35 -3.51 -19.76
C ALA A 17 -44.45 -4.69 -20.14
N GLN A 18 -44.04 -4.80 -21.41
CA GLN A 18 -43.06 -5.81 -21.84
C GLN A 18 -41.69 -5.58 -21.20
N PHE A 19 -41.22 -4.34 -21.14
CA PHE A 19 -40.02 -3.97 -20.41
C PHE A 19 -40.13 -4.31 -18.90
N LEU A 20 -41.30 -4.08 -18.30
CA LEU A 20 -41.55 -4.43 -16.90
C LEU A 20 -41.46 -5.95 -16.66
N GLN A 21 -42.03 -6.77 -17.55
CA GLN A 21 -41.95 -8.24 -17.47
C GLN A 21 -40.52 -8.77 -17.65
N LEU A 22 -39.72 -8.16 -18.54
CA LEU A 22 -38.33 -8.56 -18.76
C LEU A 22 -37.44 -8.27 -17.55
N ILE A 23 -37.66 -7.15 -16.86
CA ILE A 23 -36.92 -6.80 -15.64
C ILE A 23 -37.37 -7.66 -14.45
N GLN A 24 -38.58 -8.23 -14.48
CA GLN A 24 -39.09 -9.07 -13.39
C GLN A 24 -38.28 -10.37 -13.21
N ASN A 25 -37.85 -11.02 -14.31
CA ASN A 25 -37.16 -12.32 -14.28
C ASN A 25 -35.87 -12.36 -15.13
N PRO A 26 -34.86 -11.51 -14.84
CA PRO A 26 -33.69 -11.35 -15.70
C PRO A 26 -32.73 -12.55 -15.68
N PHE A 27 -32.92 -13.52 -14.78
CA PHE A 27 -31.96 -14.61 -14.54
C PHE A 27 -32.40 -15.99 -15.07
N LYS A 28 -33.57 -16.11 -15.73
CA LYS A 28 -34.14 -17.40 -16.13
C LYS A 28 -33.21 -18.23 -17.04
N SER A 29 -32.37 -17.58 -17.84
CA SER A 29 -31.37 -18.23 -18.73
C SER A 29 -30.11 -18.71 -17.99
N ALA A 30 -29.75 -18.11 -16.85
CA ALA A 30 -28.53 -18.42 -16.10
C ALA A 30 -28.63 -19.69 -15.23
N PHE A 31 -29.85 -20.24 -15.07
CA PHE A 31 -30.15 -21.29 -14.08
C PHE A 31 -30.23 -22.72 -14.61
N GLN A 32 -29.84 -22.98 -15.87
CA GLN A 32 -29.75 -24.36 -16.33
C GLN A 32 -28.60 -25.07 -15.61
N VAL A 33 -28.90 -26.12 -14.84
CA VAL A 33 -27.92 -26.91 -14.07
C VAL A 33 -26.76 -27.41 -14.93
N ASN A 34 -27.05 -27.75 -16.19
CA ASN A 34 -26.04 -28.18 -17.18
C ASN A 34 -25.03 -27.06 -17.50
N ALA A 35 -25.48 -25.81 -17.55
CA ALA A 35 -24.60 -24.67 -17.79
C ALA A 35 -23.65 -24.42 -16.61
N ILE A 36 -24.09 -24.69 -15.37
CA ILE A 36 -23.26 -24.57 -14.15
C ILE A 36 -22.15 -25.63 -14.14
N TRP A 37 -22.46 -26.89 -14.49
CA TRP A 37 -21.44 -27.94 -14.57
C TRP A 37 -20.46 -27.71 -15.73
N ALA A 38 -20.95 -27.22 -16.87
CA ALA A 38 -20.10 -26.85 -18.00
C ALA A 38 -19.16 -25.67 -17.67
N SER A 39 -19.66 -24.64 -16.99
CA SER A 39 -18.83 -23.50 -16.55
C SER A 39 -17.82 -23.92 -15.48
N LEU A 40 -18.18 -24.84 -14.59
CA LEU A 40 -17.29 -25.42 -13.60
C LEU A 40 -16.17 -26.23 -14.27
N GLY A 41 -16.51 -27.15 -15.16
CA GLY A 41 -15.54 -28.00 -15.86
C GLY A 41 -14.55 -27.18 -16.67
N THR A 42 -15.04 -26.18 -17.42
CA THR A 42 -14.18 -25.26 -18.20
C THR A 42 -13.28 -24.41 -17.30
N SER A 43 -13.81 -23.86 -16.20
CA SER A 43 -13.00 -23.03 -15.29
C SER A 43 -11.90 -23.82 -14.56
N ILE A 44 -12.18 -25.06 -14.15
CA ILE A 44 -11.17 -25.96 -13.55
C ILE A 44 -10.12 -26.36 -14.60
N GLY A 45 -10.55 -26.72 -15.82
CA GLY A 45 -9.64 -27.08 -16.91
C GLY A 45 -8.67 -25.95 -17.27
N ILE A 46 -9.19 -24.73 -17.44
CA ILE A 46 -8.36 -23.54 -17.70
C ILE A 46 -7.45 -23.23 -16.50
N SER A 47 -7.94 -23.39 -15.27
CA SER A 47 -7.13 -23.17 -14.05
C SER A 47 -5.92 -24.11 -13.99
N ILE A 48 -6.11 -25.39 -14.28
CA ILE A 48 -5.03 -26.39 -14.33
C ILE A 48 -4.01 -26.01 -15.43
N LEU A 49 -4.50 -25.65 -16.62
CA LEU A 49 -3.65 -25.20 -17.72
C LEU A 49 -2.80 -23.99 -17.32
N LEU A 50 -3.39 -22.98 -16.67
CA LEU A 50 -2.68 -21.79 -16.21
C LEU A 50 -1.60 -22.13 -15.17
N VAL A 51 -1.84 -23.06 -14.25
CA VAL A 51 -0.84 -23.50 -13.26
C VAL A 51 0.31 -24.24 -13.93
N LEU A 52 0.02 -25.09 -14.92
CA LEU A 52 1.06 -25.78 -15.70
C LEU A 52 1.90 -24.79 -16.51
N LEU A 53 1.25 -23.85 -17.19
CA LEU A 53 1.91 -22.78 -17.94
C LEU A 53 2.78 -21.91 -17.03
N PHE A 54 2.26 -21.50 -15.87
CA PHE A 54 3.01 -20.78 -14.85
C PHE A 54 4.23 -21.58 -14.39
N SER A 55 4.06 -22.86 -14.08
CA SER A 55 5.13 -23.74 -13.61
C SER A 55 6.24 -23.90 -14.65
N PHE A 56 5.91 -23.82 -15.94
CA PHE A 56 6.84 -23.86 -17.06
C PHE A 56 7.52 -22.51 -17.36
N LEU A 57 6.78 -21.39 -17.32
CA LEU A 57 7.31 -20.04 -17.61
C LEU A 57 8.17 -19.49 -16.46
N ARG A 58 7.85 -19.86 -15.21
CA ARG A 58 8.49 -19.35 -14.01
C ARG A 58 10.03 -19.52 -13.99
N PRO A 59 10.61 -20.70 -14.30
CA PRO A 59 12.07 -20.86 -14.34
C PRO A 59 12.78 -20.03 -15.41
N ARG A 60 12.08 -19.72 -16.52
CA ARG A 60 12.65 -19.00 -17.68
C ARG A 60 12.61 -17.48 -17.50
N HIS A 61 11.59 -16.95 -16.83
CA HIS A 61 11.38 -15.52 -16.64
C HIS A 61 11.45 -15.10 -15.16
N SER A 62 12.61 -15.30 -14.52
CA SER A 62 12.80 -14.97 -13.10
C SER A 62 12.66 -13.48 -12.79
N LEU A 63 12.83 -12.59 -13.77
CA LEU A 63 12.63 -11.14 -13.61
C LEU A 63 11.17 -10.79 -13.25
N VAL A 64 10.19 -11.49 -13.82
CA VAL A 64 8.77 -11.23 -13.58
C VAL A 64 8.25 -12.05 -12.40
N TYR A 65 8.63 -13.33 -12.33
CA TYR A 65 8.06 -14.26 -11.35
C TYR A 65 8.80 -14.36 -10.01
N ALA A 66 10.00 -13.76 -9.90
CA ALA A 66 10.77 -13.72 -8.66
C ALA A 66 11.66 -12.46 -8.51
N PRO A 67 11.15 -11.24 -8.76
CA PRO A 67 11.95 -10.02 -8.61
C PRO A 67 12.54 -9.87 -7.20
N LYS A 68 11.75 -10.18 -6.14
CA LYS A 68 12.23 -10.03 -4.76
C LYS A 68 13.42 -10.92 -4.43
N LYS A 69 13.52 -12.11 -5.04
CA LYS A 69 14.67 -13.00 -4.82
C LYS A 69 15.98 -12.36 -5.28
N LYS A 70 15.93 -11.52 -6.32
CA LYS A 70 17.10 -10.87 -6.91
C LYS A 70 17.52 -9.61 -6.15
N TYR A 71 16.56 -8.88 -5.57
CA TYR A 71 16.80 -7.55 -5.01
C TYR A 71 16.79 -7.46 -3.49
N ALA A 72 16.27 -8.49 -2.80
CA ALA A 72 16.20 -8.47 -1.35
C ALA A 72 17.58 -8.56 -0.70
N ASP A 73 17.75 -7.80 0.38
CA ASP A 73 18.91 -7.91 1.26
C ASP A 73 18.92 -9.33 1.88
N GLN A 74 20.11 -9.84 2.23
CA GLN A 74 20.28 -11.23 2.68
C GLN A 74 19.37 -11.62 3.86
N LEU A 75 18.98 -10.66 4.69
CA LEU A 75 18.07 -10.83 5.83
C LEU A 75 16.59 -10.98 5.40
N HIS A 76 16.17 -10.26 4.37
CA HIS A 76 14.77 -10.20 3.90
C HIS A 76 14.55 -11.08 2.66
N ALA A 77 15.56 -11.82 2.23
CA ALA A 77 15.52 -12.66 1.04
C ALA A 77 14.51 -13.82 1.19
N PRO A 78 13.61 -14.03 0.21
CA PRO A 78 12.72 -15.17 0.23
C PRO A 78 13.51 -16.48 0.05
N PRO A 79 12.99 -17.61 0.56
CA PRO A 79 13.71 -18.87 0.52
C PRO A 79 14.00 -19.29 -0.94
N PRO A 80 15.16 -19.91 -1.21
CA PRO A 80 15.50 -20.30 -2.56
C PRO A 80 14.53 -21.37 -3.06
N VAL A 81 13.97 -21.12 -4.24
CA VAL A 81 13.12 -22.11 -4.92
C VAL A 81 13.92 -22.81 -6.01
N GLY A 82 13.79 -24.14 -6.07
CA GLY A 82 14.37 -24.95 -7.14
C GLY A 82 13.77 -24.66 -8.52
N LYS A 83 14.44 -25.16 -9.56
CA LYS A 83 14.04 -25.02 -10.98
C LYS A 83 12.95 -26.01 -11.41
N GLY A 84 12.57 -26.99 -10.58
CA GLY A 84 11.52 -27.95 -10.88
C GLY A 84 10.12 -27.32 -10.98
N LEU A 85 9.23 -27.93 -11.78
CA LEU A 85 7.89 -27.40 -12.09
C LEU A 85 7.06 -27.06 -10.83
N PHE A 86 7.03 -27.97 -9.85
CA PHE A 86 6.29 -27.78 -8.58
C PHE A 86 7.19 -27.43 -7.39
N ALA A 87 8.47 -27.08 -7.63
CA ALA A 87 9.42 -26.79 -6.56
C ALA A 87 9.04 -25.57 -5.70
N TRP A 88 8.13 -24.71 -6.19
CA TRP A 88 7.62 -23.54 -5.49
C TRP A 88 6.64 -23.87 -4.36
N LEU A 89 5.98 -25.02 -4.40
CA LEU A 89 4.98 -25.39 -3.39
C LEU A 89 5.63 -25.67 -2.03
N LYS A 90 6.77 -26.37 -2.01
CA LYS A 90 7.48 -26.74 -0.78
C LYS A 90 7.89 -25.52 0.08
N PRO A 91 8.53 -24.47 -0.48
CA PRO A 91 8.82 -23.25 0.28
C PRO A 91 7.56 -22.50 0.77
N VAL A 92 6.49 -22.50 -0.02
CA VAL A 92 5.23 -21.85 0.36
C VAL A 92 4.56 -22.59 1.51
N LEU A 93 4.66 -23.92 1.59
CA LEU A 93 4.13 -24.68 2.73
C LEU A 93 5.02 -24.60 3.97
N LYS A 94 6.35 -24.70 3.82
CA LYS A 94 7.30 -24.77 4.94
C LYS A 94 7.48 -23.45 5.70
N THR A 95 7.32 -22.31 5.03
CA THR A 95 7.55 -20.99 5.64
C THR A 95 6.56 -20.70 6.77
N LYS A 96 7.06 -20.52 7.99
CA LYS A 96 6.25 -20.22 9.19
C LYS A 96 5.84 -18.75 9.23
N GLU A 97 4.88 -18.42 10.08
CA GLU A 97 4.36 -17.06 10.21
C GLU A 97 5.40 -16.07 10.76
N ASP A 98 6.25 -16.51 11.68
CA ASP A 98 7.30 -15.68 12.28
C ASP A 98 8.31 -15.21 11.21
N ASP A 99 8.84 -16.13 10.41
CA ASP A 99 9.75 -15.82 9.29
C ASP A 99 9.12 -14.90 8.23
N LEU A 100 7.78 -14.87 8.12
CA LEU A 100 7.11 -14.00 7.15
C LEU A 100 7.17 -12.55 7.60
N VAL A 101 7.12 -12.24 8.89
CA VAL A 101 7.11 -10.85 9.38
C VAL A 101 8.38 -10.14 8.91
N ASP A 102 9.52 -10.81 9.06
CA ASP A 102 10.82 -10.25 8.69
C ASP A 102 10.99 -10.18 7.16
N ARG A 103 10.47 -11.13 6.38
CA ARG A 103 10.71 -11.17 4.92
C ARG A 103 9.72 -10.37 4.07
N ILE A 104 8.45 -10.31 4.47
CA ILE A 104 7.37 -9.69 3.67
C ILE A 104 6.76 -8.46 4.35
N GLY A 105 7.07 -8.20 5.62
CA GLY A 105 6.50 -7.09 6.39
C GLY A 105 5.25 -7.47 7.19
N LEU A 106 4.89 -6.62 8.16
CA LEU A 106 3.78 -6.86 9.08
C LEU A 106 2.41 -6.75 8.37
N ASP A 107 2.23 -5.83 7.44
CA ASP A 107 0.94 -5.69 6.76
C ASP A 107 0.64 -6.88 5.82
N ALA A 108 1.67 -7.41 5.15
CA ALA A 108 1.53 -8.58 4.30
C ALA A 108 1.26 -9.85 5.12
N THR A 109 1.88 -9.99 6.29
CA THR A 109 1.56 -11.11 7.21
C THR A 109 0.14 -11.03 7.76
N VAL A 110 -0.32 -9.84 8.15
CA VAL A 110 -1.73 -9.64 8.56
C VAL A 110 -2.69 -9.98 7.43
N PHE A 111 -2.37 -9.63 6.19
CA PHE A 111 -3.16 -10.03 5.01
C PHE A 111 -3.27 -11.56 4.87
N LEU A 112 -2.13 -12.27 4.94
CA LEU A 112 -2.11 -13.73 4.84
C LEU A 112 -2.81 -14.40 6.02
N ARG A 113 -2.70 -13.84 7.22
CA ARG A 113 -3.40 -14.35 8.40
C ARG A 113 -4.91 -14.18 8.25
N PHE A 114 -5.36 -13.04 7.74
CA PHE A 114 -6.78 -12.82 7.43
C PHE A 114 -7.29 -13.82 6.38
N ALA A 115 -6.54 -14.08 5.30
CA ALA A 115 -6.90 -15.09 4.31
C ALA A 115 -7.00 -16.51 4.91
N LYS A 116 -6.03 -16.90 5.75
CA LYS A 116 -6.06 -18.18 6.47
C LYS A 116 -7.24 -18.28 7.45
N MET A 117 -7.60 -17.18 8.11
CA MET A 117 -8.76 -17.12 8.98
C MET A 117 -10.04 -17.39 8.19
N LEU A 118 -10.24 -16.70 7.06
CA LEU A 118 -11.41 -16.92 6.21
C LEU A 118 -11.48 -18.36 5.72
N ARG A 119 -10.37 -18.92 5.22
CA ARG A 119 -10.28 -20.33 4.83
C ARG A 119 -10.75 -21.25 5.96
N ASN A 120 -10.21 -21.09 7.17
CA ASN A 120 -10.56 -21.98 8.28
C ASN A 120 -12.02 -21.82 8.72
N ILE A 121 -12.55 -20.59 8.74
CA ILE A 121 -13.97 -20.32 9.00
C ILE A 121 -14.82 -21.06 7.98
N PHE A 122 -14.61 -20.83 6.68
CA PHE A 122 -15.45 -21.41 5.64
C PHE A 122 -15.32 -22.93 5.52
N ILE A 123 -14.17 -23.53 5.84
CA ILE A 123 -14.04 -25.00 5.93
C ILE A 123 -14.93 -25.55 7.05
N CYS A 124 -14.87 -24.97 8.26
CA CYS A 124 -15.70 -25.40 9.37
C CYS A 124 -17.19 -25.19 9.08
N LEU A 125 -17.55 -24.02 8.53
CA LEU A 125 -18.93 -23.73 8.13
C LEU A 125 -19.40 -24.66 7.00
N SER A 126 -18.56 -25.00 6.03
CA SER A 126 -18.95 -25.89 4.93
C SER A 126 -19.21 -27.32 5.40
N ILE A 127 -18.40 -27.82 6.34
CA ILE A 127 -18.59 -29.16 6.90
C ILE A 127 -19.94 -29.19 7.63
N ILE A 128 -20.17 -28.29 8.58
CA ILE A 128 -21.39 -28.30 9.39
C ILE A 128 -22.62 -27.93 8.54
N GLY A 129 -22.50 -26.92 7.68
CA GLY A 129 -23.52 -26.45 6.75
C GLY A 129 -23.99 -27.54 5.80
N CYS A 130 -23.07 -28.19 5.08
CA CYS A 130 -23.43 -29.22 4.12
C CYS A 130 -23.92 -30.50 4.80
N THR A 131 -23.31 -30.92 5.91
CA THR A 131 -23.67 -32.16 6.60
C THR A 131 -25.05 -32.06 7.27
N VAL A 132 -25.44 -30.90 7.78
CA VAL A 132 -26.72 -30.72 8.48
C VAL A 132 -27.82 -30.23 7.54
N MET A 133 -27.59 -29.17 6.77
CA MET A 133 -28.67 -28.51 6.02
C MET A 133 -29.09 -29.25 4.76
N ILE A 134 -28.16 -29.91 4.04
CA ILE A 134 -28.52 -30.62 2.81
C ILE A 134 -29.45 -31.80 3.12
N PRO A 135 -29.15 -32.70 4.09
CA PRO A 135 -30.05 -33.79 4.40
C PRO A 135 -31.40 -33.33 4.97
N VAL A 136 -31.42 -32.31 5.83
CA VAL A 136 -32.68 -31.78 6.41
C VAL A 136 -33.58 -31.19 5.33
N ASN A 137 -33.02 -30.40 4.41
CA ASN A 137 -33.81 -29.79 3.33
C ASN A 137 -34.35 -30.86 2.36
N LEU A 138 -33.60 -31.93 2.10
CA LEU A 138 -34.03 -33.03 1.22
C LEU A 138 -35.07 -33.94 1.89
N ALA A 139 -34.89 -34.29 3.16
CA ALA A 139 -35.78 -35.21 3.88
C ALA A 139 -37.17 -34.61 4.12
N GLU A 140 -37.24 -33.28 4.31
CA GLU A 140 -38.47 -32.55 4.61
C GLU A 140 -39.09 -31.89 3.37
N SER A 141 -38.57 -32.21 2.17
CA SER A 141 -39.18 -31.81 0.89
C SER A 141 -40.28 -32.81 0.48
N SER A 142 -41.41 -32.32 -0.02
CA SER A 142 -42.56 -33.15 -0.36
C SER A 142 -42.30 -34.03 -1.60
N SER A 143 -42.69 -35.32 -1.52
CA SER A 143 -42.35 -36.36 -2.50
C SER A 143 -42.79 -36.06 -3.93
N GLU A 144 -43.89 -35.33 -4.14
CA GLU A 144 -44.39 -34.94 -5.46
C GLU A 144 -43.52 -33.87 -6.15
N GLN A 145 -42.83 -33.01 -5.39
CA GLN A 145 -42.05 -31.89 -5.94
C GLN A 145 -40.62 -32.30 -6.35
N THR A 146 -40.13 -33.43 -5.82
CA THR A 146 -38.81 -34.03 -6.13
C THR A 146 -38.64 -34.42 -7.60
N ALA A 147 -39.73 -34.66 -8.32
CA ALA A 147 -39.72 -35.09 -9.72
C ALA A 147 -39.75 -33.93 -10.73
N GLN A 148 -40.27 -32.75 -10.34
CA GLN A 148 -40.40 -31.59 -11.23
C GLN A 148 -39.23 -30.59 -11.15
N PHE A 149 -38.54 -30.51 -10.01
CA PHE A 149 -37.47 -29.52 -9.80
C PHE A 149 -36.08 -30.16 -9.74
N SER A 150 -35.07 -29.40 -10.20
CA SER A 150 -33.67 -29.85 -10.16
C SER A 150 -33.21 -30.13 -8.72
N LYS A 151 -32.39 -31.17 -8.52
CA LYS A 151 -31.78 -31.49 -7.20
C LYS A 151 -31.06 -30.30 -6.55
N PHE A 152 -30.60 -29.34 -7.34
CA PHE A 152 -29.95 -28.12 -6.86
C PHE A 152 -30.92 -27.09 -6.25
N SER A 153 -32.14 -26.98 -6.77
CA SER A 153 -33.19 -26.08 -6.24
C SER A 153 -33.89 -26.66 -5.00
N LEU A 154 -33.93 -27.99 -4.88
CA LEU A 154 -34.43 -28.69 -3.69
C LEU A 154 -33.53 -28.51 -2.45
N MET A 155 -32.28 -28.05 -2.63
CA MET A 155 -31.37 -27.72 -1.52
C MET A 155 -31.70 -26.38 -0.86
N THR A 156 -32.58 -25.57 -1.47
CA THR A 156 -33.01 -24.27 -0.93
C THR A 156 -34.21 -24.42 0.00
N PRO A 157 -34.40 -23.53 0.98
CA PRO A 157 -35.53 -23.59 1.90
C PRO A 157 -36.88 -23.19 1.28
N MET A 158 -36.98 -23.08 -0.04
CA MET A 158 -38.18 -22.63 -0.76
C MET A 158 -39.38 -23.58 -0.57
N TYR A 159 -39.12 -24.89 -0.44
CA TYR A 159 -40.14 -25.94 -0.44
C TYR A 159 -40.15 -26.78 0.85
N VAL A 160 -39.60 -26.23 1.93
CA VAL A 160 -39.32 -26.94 3.17
C VAL A 160 -40.43 -26.72 4.20
N SER A 161 -40.74 -27.75 5.00
CA SER A 161 -41.73 -27.72 6.09
C SER A 161 -41.40 -26.70 7.18
N THR A 162 -42.41 -26.26 7.94
CA THR A 162 -42.25 -25.28 9.02
C THR A 162 -41.38 -25.79 10.18
N THR A 163 -41.37 -27.11 10.42
CA THR A 163 -40.55 -27.80 11.43
C THR A 163 -39.07 -27.75 11.07
N ALA A 164 -38.74 -27.95 9.80
CA ALA A 164 -37.36 -27.95 9.31
C ALA A 164 -36.67 -26.58 9.37
N ILE A 165 -37.43 -25.47 9.46
CA ILE A 165 -36.87 -24.11 9.60
C ILE A 165 -36.11 -23.92 10.93
N TRP A 166 -36.41 -24.73 11.97
CA TRP A 166 -35.62 -24.74 13.20
C TRP A 166 -34.14 -25.05 12.96
N SER A 167 -33.82 -25.84 11.91
CA SER A 167 -32.43 -26.08 11.52
C SER A 167 -31.69 -24.79 11.20
N GLN A 168 -32.35 -23.81 10.54
CA GLN A 168 -31.74 -22.52 10.21
C GLN A 168 -31.41 -21.69 11.45
N VAL A 169 -32.29 -21.73 12.46
CA VAL A 169 -32.06 -21.06 13.75
C VAL A 169 -30.82 -21.65 14.43
N VAL A 170 -30.77 -22.99 14.58
CA VAL A 170 -29.63 -23.67 15.20
C VAL A 170 -28.33 -23.40 14.43
N MET A 171 -28.39 -23.39 13.10
CA MET A 171 -27.24 -23.10 12.26
C MET A 171 -26.76 -21.65 12.37
N ALA A 172 -27.65 -20.68 12.53
CA ALA A 172 -27.26 -19.28 12.78
C ALA A 172 -26.43 -19.16 14.08
N TRP A 173 -26.89 -19.79 15.17
CA TRP A 173 -26.15 -19.82 16.43
C TRP A 173 -24.79 -20.53 16.29
N ALA A 174 -24.74 -21.67 15.60
CA ALA A 174 -23.50 -22.40 15.37
C ALA A 174 -22.50 -21.59 14.52
N PHE A 175 -22.98 -20.96 13.43
CA PHE A 175 -22.15 -20.14 12.55
C PHE A 175 -21.58 -18.92 13.26
N ASP A 176 -22.37 -18.24 14.08
CA ASP A 176 -21.93 -17.11 14.88
C ASP A 176 -20.88 -17.53 15.92
N ALA A 177 -21.10 -18.64 16.63
CA ALA A 177 -20.15 -19.15 17.62
C ALA A 177 -18.78 -19.49 16.98
N ILE A 178 -18.79 -20.16 15.82
CA ILE A 178 -17.58 -20.49 15.06
C ILE A 178 -16.86 -19.22 14.60
N ALA A 179 -17.61 -18.26 14.04
CA ALA A 179 -17.05 -17.01 13.56
C ALA A 179 -16.43 -16.20 14.70
N ILE A 180 -17.10 -16.07 15.85
CA ILE A 180 -16.59 -15.40 17.05
C ILE A 180 -15.30 -16.06 17.54
N TYR A 181 -15.26 -17.40 17.63
CA TYR A 181 -14.07 -18.14 18.06
C TYR A 181 -12.85 -17.84 17.17
N PHE A 182 -13.01 -17.94 15.84
CA PHE A 182 -11.92 -17.66 14.92
C PHE A 182 -11.52 -16.18 14.89
N LEU A 183 -12.48 -15.26 14.98
CA LEU A 183 -12.20 -13.83 15.08
C LEU A 183 -11.41 -13.51 16.34
N TRP A 184 -11.81 -14.05 17.50
CA TRP A 184 -11.10 -13.90 18.77
C TRP A 184 -9.66 -14.42 18.70
N ARG A 185 -9.48 -15.66 18.23
CA ARG A 185 -8.15 -16.30 18.13
C ARG A 185 -7.21 -15.51 17.24
N ASN A 186 -7.71 -14.99 16.12
CA ASN A 186 -6.91 -14.16 15.23
C ASN A 186 -6.64 -12.77 15.79
N TYR A 187 -7.59 -12.19 16.53
CA TYR A 187 -7.38 -10.91 17.21
C TYR A 187 -6.23 -10.99 18.22
N VAL A 188 -6.23 -12.01 19.08
CA VAL A 188 -5.15 -12.28 20.04
C VAL A 188 -3.82 -12.44 19.32
N GLY A 189 -3.81 -13.24 18.24
CA GLY A 189 -2.62 -13.47 17.44
C GLY A 189 -2.04 -12.22 16.78
N ILE A 190 -2.90 -11.34 16.25
CA ILE A 190 -2.45 -10.08 15.64
C ILE A 190 -1.97 -9.10 16.71
N CYS A 191 -2.57 -9.10 17.89
CA CYS A 191 -2.05 -8.36 19.03
C CYS A 191 -0.63 -8.83 19.39
N ALA A 192 -0.39 -10.14 19.42
CA ALA A 192 0.95 -10.69 19.68
C ALA A 192 1.96 -10.32 18.59
N LEU A 193 1.60 -10.45 17.31
CA LEU A 193 2.44 -10.00 16.19
C LEU A 193 2.78 -8.51 16.27
N ARG A 194 1.79 -7.70 16.67
CA ARG A 194 1.99 -6.25 16.83
C ARG A 194 2.94 -5.92 17.97
N ARG A 195 2.91 -6.69 19.07
CA ARG A 195 3.86 -6.54 20.19
C ARG A 195 5.28 -6.90 19.77
N ARG A 196 5.47 -8.05 19.12
CA ARG A 196 6.76 -8.45 18.55
C ARG A 196 7.30 -7.43 17.54
N TYR A 197 6.42 -6.83 16.73
CA TYR A 197 6.82 -5.75 15.83
C TYR A 197 7.35 -4.53 16.58
N PHE A 198 6.77 -4.16 17.73
CA PHE A 198 7.33 -3.09 18.53
C PHE A 198 8.69 -3.45 19.14
N GLU A 199 8.92 -4.71 19.49
CA GLU A 199 10.21 -5.22 20.00
C GLU A 199 11.27 -5.34 18.90
N SER A 200 10.87 -5.39 17.62
CA SER A 200 11.80 -5.52 16.50
C SER A 200 12.85 -4.40 16.47
N SER A 201 14.08 -4.75 16.12
CA SER A 201 15.21 -3.81 16.08
C SER A 201 14.97 -2.66 15.08
N GLU A 202 14.25 -2.93 13.98
CA GLU A 202 13.85 -1.92 13.00
C GLU A 202 12.95 -0.85 13.62
N TYR A 203 11.94 -1.25 14.39
CA TYR A 203 11.03 -0.31 15.06
C TYR A 203 11.75 0.44 16.18
N GLN A 204 12.54 -0.27 16.99
CA GLN A 204 13.27 0.32 18.13
C GLN A 204 14.29 1.38 17.71
N ARG A 205 14.94 1.18 16.55
CA ARG A 205 15.86 2.15 15.96
C ARG A 205 15.17 3.22 15.11
N SER A 206 13.85 3.12 14.91
CA SER A 206 13.17 4.01 13.99
C SER A 206 12.86 5.39 14.59
N LEU A 207 13.06 6.45 13.80
CA LEU A 207 12.76 7.82 14.25
C LEU A 207 11.24 8.04 14.46
N HIS A 208 10.41 7.43 13.62
CA HIS A 208 8.95 7.60 13.70
C HIS A 208 8.33 6.97 14.96
N ALA A 209 8.94 5.93 15.55
CA ALA A 209 8.48 5.36 16.81
C ALA A 209 8.65 6.32 18.01
N ARG A 210 9.58 7.28 17.91
CA ARG A 210 9.91 8.26 18.96
C ARG A 210 9.28 9.64 18.73
N THR A 211 8.63 9.83 17.58
CA THR A 211 8.13 11.13 17.13
C THR A 211 6.61 11.21 17.26
N LEU A 212 6.10 12.33 17.75
CA LEU A 212 4.70 12.70 17.73
C LEU A 212 4.47 13.76 16.65
N MET A 213 3.40 13.58 15.90
CA MET A 213 2.88 14.55 14.96
C MET A 213 1.81 15.38 15.66
N VAL A 214 2.00 16.69 15.67
CA VAL A 214 1.08 17.68 16.24
C VAL A 214 0.44 18.45 15.09
N THR A 215 -0.89 18.44 15.02
CA THR A 215 -1.64 19.19 14.00
C THR A 215 -2.63 20.15 14.63
N ASP A 216 -3.02 21.15 13.84
CA ASP A 216 -3.96 22.21 14.21
C ASP A 216 -3.43 23.16 15.29
N ILE A 217 -2.18 23.57 15.17
CA ILE A 217 -1.50 24.49 16.10
C ILE A 217 -2.08 25.92 15.93
N PRO A 218 -2.53 26.56 17.03
CA PRO A 218 -3.05 27.92 16.99
C PRO A 218 -1.93 28.90 16.62
N GLN A 219 -2.27 30.00 15.92
CA GLN A 219 -1.30 31.00 15.44
C GLN A 219 -0.23 31.45 16.45
N PRO A 220 -0.56 31.79 17.72
CA PRO A 220 0.45 32.24 18.69
C PRO A 220 1.46 31.17 19.09
N LEU A 221 1.14 29.88 18.93
CA LEU A 221 2.00 28.76 19.32
C LEU A 221 2.71 28.12 18.10
N ARG A 222 2.72 28.77 16.94
CA ARG A 222 3.40 28.30 15.72
C ARG A 222 4.89 28.65 15.72
N SER A 223 5.57 28.27 16.79
CA SER A 223 7.02 28.32 16.92
C SER A 223 7.51 26.99 17.50
N ASP A 224 8.80 26.72 17.39
CA ASP A 224 9.38 25.51 17.99
C ASP A 224 9.19 25.53 19.53
N GLU A 225 9.33 26.70 20.16
CA GLU A 225 9.06 26.87 21.59
C GLU A 225 7.56 26.68 21.94
N GLY A 226 6.66 27.22 21.12
CA GLY A 226 5.22 27.03 21.30
C GLY A 226 4.82 25.55 21.22
N LEU A 227 5.49 24.79 20.36
CA LEU A 227 5.29 23.34 20.26
C LEU A 227 5.79 22.61 21.51
N LEU A 228 6.91 23.03 22.09
CA LEU A 228 7.43 22.47 23.34
C LEU A 228 6.43 22.70 24.49
N ARG A 229 5.92 23.94 24.66
CA ARG A 229 4.90 24.27 25.66
C ARG A 229 3.65 23.40 25.53
N LEU A 230 3.17 23.18 24.30
CA LEU A 230 2.01 22.32 24.04
C LEU A 230 2.26 20.85 24.38
N THR A 231 3.47 20.35 24.13
CA THR A 231 3.82 18.97 24.48
C THR A 231 4.01 18.79 25.98
N ASP A 232 4.54 19.80 26.66
CA ASP A 232 4.82 19.77 28.10
C ASP A 232 3.53 19.69 28.94
N GLU A 233 2.47 20.40 28.54
CA GLU A 233 1.14 20.35 29.19
C GLU A 233 0.56 18.93 29.32
N ILE A 234 0.94 18.02 28.41
CA ILE A 234 0.45 16.63 28.40
C ILE A 234 1.52 15.63 28.83
N ASN A 235 2.80 16.05 28.88
CA ASN A 235 3.91 15.14 29.06
C ASN A 235 3.87 14.57 30.49
N PRO A 236 3.68 13.24 30.67
CA PRO A 236 3.78 12.63 31.99
C PRO A 236 5.24 12.41 32.41
N THR A 237 6.21 12.69 31.53
CA THR A 237 7.64 12.46 31.75
C THR A 237 8.39 13.79 31.88
N ALA A 238 9.42 13.85 32.75
CA ALA A 238 10.35 14.98 32.82
C ALA A 238 11.23 15.20 31.56
N ALA A 239 11.20 14.28 30.58
CA ALA A 239 12.02 14.36 29.37
C ALA A 239 11.42 15.33 28.35
N LEU A 240 12.17 16.40 28.04
CA LEU A 240 11.78 17.39 27.04
C LEU A 240 11.98 16.85 25.60
N PRO A 241 10.97 16.94 24.73
CA PRO A 241 11.12 16.58 23.32
C PRO A 241 11.90 17.64 22.55
N ARG A 242 12.29 17.30 21.32
CA ARG A 242 12.72 18.27 20.30
C ARG A 242 11.58 18.58 19.36
N ALA A 243 11.28 19.85 19.19
CA ALA A 243 10.26 20.36 18.30
C ALA A 243 10.84 20.76 16.93
N ALA A 244 10.09 20.51 15.87
CA ALA A 244 10.31 21.07 14.54
C ALA A 244 8.97 21.48 13.93
N ILE A 245 8.76 22.78 13.75
CA ILE A 245 7.56 23.33 13.12
C ILE A 245 7.63 23.21 11.59
N GLY A 246 6.50 22.90 10.96
CA GLY A 246 6.39 22.89 9.50
C GLY A 246 6.51 24.30 8.93
N ARG A 247 7.33 24.49 7.89
CA ARG A 247 7.43 25.77 7.15
C ARG A 247 6.64 25.74 5.84
N ASN A 248 6.23 26.91 5.38
CA ASN A 248 5.49 27.03 4.12
C ASN A 248 6.38 26.84 2.89
N VAL A 249 6.22 25.72 2.20
CA VAL A 249 6.95 25.41 0.94
C VAL A 249 6.30 25.97 -0.33
N LYS A 250 5.14 26.65 -0.23
CA LYS A 250 4.39 27.26 -1.36
C LYS A 250 4.31 26.31 -2.57
N ASP A 251 4.84 26.72 -3.73
CA ASP A 251 4.75 26.00 -5.00
C ASP A 251 5.90 25.02 -5.25
N LEU A 252 6.86 24.89 -4.33
CA LEU A 252 8.03 24.02 -4.49
C LEU A 252 7.66 22.57 -4.90
N PRO A 253 6.65 21.91 -4.28
CA PRO A 253 6.28 20.55 -4.69
C PRO A 253 5.77 20.48 -6.13
N ARG A 254 5.08 21.53 -6.58
CA ARG A 254 4.58 21.65 -7.96
C ARG A 254 5.72 21.82 -8.95
N LEU A 255 6.71 22.67 -8.61
CA LEU A 255 7.90 22.89 -9.44
C LEU A 255 8.74 21.63 -9.59
N ILE A 256 8.98 20.90 -8.49
CA ILE A 256 9.71 19.62 -8.54
C ILE A 256 8.97 18.58 -9.38
N LYS A 257 7.64 18.53 -9.27
CA LYS A 257 6.83 17.63 -10.10
C LYS A 257 6.89 18.01 -11.59
N GLU A 258 6.84 19.30 -11.90
CA GLU A 258 6.98 19.80 -13.26
C GLU A 258 8.36 19.48 -13.84
N HIS A 259 9.42 19.62 -13.04
CA HIS A 259 10.79 19.22 -13.38
C HIS A 259 10.89 17.72 -13.64
N GLU A 260 10.32 16.88 -12.79
CA GLU A 260 10.33 15.43 -12.99
C GLU A 260 9.57 15.03 -14.28
N GLU A 261 8.44 15.68 -14.57
CA GLU A 261 7.68 15.46 -15.81
C GLU A 261 8.42 15.93 -17.06
N THR A 262 9.14 17.05 -17.01
CA THR A 262 9.95 17.55 -18.14
C THR A 262 11.15 16.65 -18.40
N VAL A 263 11.84 16.18 -17.36
CA VAL A 263 12.93 15.18 -17.46
C VAL A 263 12.42 13.89 -18.11
N ARG A 264 11.28 13.35 -17.67
CA ARG A 264 10.70 12.12 -18.27
C ARG A 264 10.31 12.32 -19.74
N LYS A 265 9.79 13.50 -20.10
CA LYS A 265 9.50 13.84 -21.51
C LYS A 265 10.79 13.91 -22.34
N LEU A 266 11.84 14.52 -21.81
CA LEU A 266 13.15 14.59 -22.45
C LEU A 266 13.73 13.19 -22.67
N GLU A 267 13.71 12.32 -21.66
CA GLU A 267 14.13 10.92 -21.79
C GLU A 267 13.34 10.17 -22.87
N SER A 268 12.03 10.39 -22.97
CA SER A 268 11.20 9.77 -24.01
C SER A 268 11.48 10.30 -25.42
N VAL A 269 11.86 11.57 -25.56
CA VAL A 269 12.25 12.14 -26.85
C VAL A 269 13.62 11.59 -27.24
N LEU A 270 14.57 11.57 -26.29
CA LEU A 270 15.91 11.03 -26.49
C LEU A 270 15.89 9.54 -26.83
N SER A 271 15.07 8.71 -26.16
CA SER A 271 14.99 7.27 -26.45
C SER A 271 14.46 6.96 -27.85
N LYS A 272 13.62 7.84 -28.41
CA LYS A 272 13.10 7.72 -29.78
C LYS A 272 14.12 8.21 -30.80
N TYR A 273 14.79 9.34 -30.52
CA TYR A 273 15.76 9.94 -31.44
C TYR A 273 17.07 9.13 -31.51
N LEU A 274 17.57 8.66 -30.35
CA LEU A 274 18.83 7.92 -30.22
C LEU A 274 18.64 6.40 -30.29
N LYS A 275 17.59 5.92 -30.98
CA LYS A 275 17.33 4.48 -31.13
C LYS A 275 18.50 3.75 -31.79
N ASN A 276 19.08 4.38 -32.82
CA ASN A 276 20.27 3.92 -33.53
C ASN A 276 21.33 5.05 -33.47
N PRO A 277 22.26 5.01 -32.50
CA PRO A 277 23.22 6.11 -32.30
C PRO A 277 24.16 6.32 -33.50
N ASP A 278 24.46 5.26 -34.26
CA ASP A 278 25.34 5.32 -35.43
C ASP A 278 24.69 5.98 -36.66
N ARG A 279 23.35 6.11 -36.66
CA ARG A 279 22.58 6.67 -37.77
C ARG A 279 21.46 7.56 -37.23
N LEU A 280 21.82 8.79 -36.88
CA LEU A 280 20.87 9.78 -36.39
C LEU A 280 19.97 10.27 -37.55
N PRO A 281 18.64 10.38 -37.34
CA PRO A 281 17.76 10.96 -38.34
C PRO A 281 18.06 12.46 -38.55
N SER A 282 18.04 12.89 -39.81
CA SER A 282 18.41 14.26 -40.21
C SER A 282 17.49 15.34 -39.63
N LYS A 283 16.23 15.02 -39.37
CA LYS A 283 15.27 15.93 -38.73
C LYS A 283 15.18 15.65 -37.23
N ARG A 284 15.50 16.68 -36.44
CA ARG A 284 15.31 16.66 -34.99
C ARG A 284 13.82 16.67 -34.61
N PRO A 285 13.44 16.04 -33.49
CA PRO A 285 12.06 16.00 -33.04
C PRO A 285 11.59 17.39 -32.63
N THR A 286 10.41 17.81 -33.11
CA THR A 286 9.81 19.10 -32.74
C THR A 286 8.63 18.91 -31.81
N ILE A 287 8.43 19.85 -30.89
CA ILE A 287 7.29 19.90 -29.98
C ILE A 287 6.62 21.28 -30.05
N ARG A 288 5.31 21.32 -29.77
CA ARG A 288 4.60 22.57 -29.53
C ARG A 288 4.57 22.85 -28.02
N PRO A 289 5.16 23.96 -27.55
CA PRO A 289 5.11 24.33 -26.15
C PRO A 289 3.66 24.44 -25.64
N PRO A 290 3.40 24.15 -24.35
CA PRO A 290 2.08 24.33 -23.76
C PRO A 290 1.65 25.79 -23.83
N LYS A 291 0.34 26.06 -24.02
CA LYS A 291 -0.23 27.43 -24.08
C LYS A 291 0.19 28.33 -22.92
N LYS A 292 0.42 27.76 -21.72
CA LYS A 292 0.84 28.47 -20.51
C LYS A 292 2.22 29.14 -20.65
N TYR A 293 3.09 28.59 -21.49
CA TYR A 293 4.47 29.04 -21.70
C TYR A 293 4.67 29.60 -23.11
N LYS A 294 3.58 29.89 -23.81
CA LYS A 294 3.60 30.60 -25.08
C LYS A 294 3.80 32.10 -24.77
N GLY A 295 4.96 32.63 -25.10
CA GLY A 295 5.35 34.04 -24.96
C GLY A 295 6.36 34.41 -26.05
N ASP A 296 6.99 35.58 -25.93
CA ASP A 296 7.94 36.12 -26.94
C ASP A 296 9.08 35.17 -27.33
N ARG A 297 9.48 34.27 -26.41
CA ARG A 297 10.62 33.38 -26.61
C ARG A 297 10.32 32.12 -27.43
N TYR A 298 9.05 31.71 -27.50
CA TYR A 298 8.67 30.43 -28.13
C TYR A 298 7.37 30.58 -28.91
N ASP A 299 7.48 30.86 -30.22
CA ASP A 299 6.36 30.78 -31.15
C ASP A 299 6.49 29.58 -32.10
N GLY A 300 5.36 28.94 -32.40
CA GLY A 300 5.30 27.80 -33.32
C GLY A 300 5.84 26.46 -32.80
N LYS A 301 6.42 25.67 -33.71
CA LYS A 301 7.04 24.36 -33.42
C LYS A 301 8.52 24.60 -33.13
N VAL A 302 8.96 24.21 -31.94
CA VAL A 302 10.35 24.39 -31.48
C VAL A 302 11.03 23.03 -31.40
N ASP A 303 12.36 22.99 -31.49
CA ASP A 303 13.12 21.77 -31.20
C ASP A 303 12.77 21.26 -29.79
N ALA A 304 12.35 20.00 -29.71
CA ALA A 304 11.91 19.40 -28.46
C ALA A 304 13.07 19.24 -27.46
N ILE A 305 14.28 18.96 -27.94
CA ILE A 305 15.43 18.72 -27.06
C ILE A 305 15.87 20.05 -26.43
N ASP A 306 16.05 21.09 -27.24
CA ASP A 306 16.47 22.41 -26.76
C ASP A 306 15.43 23.01 -25.82
N TYR A 307 14.15 22.99 -26.22
CA TYR A 307 13.06 23.50 -25.39
C TYR A 307 12.98 22.81 -24.02
N LEU A 308 13.05 21.47 -23.99
CA LEU A 308 12.97 20.72 -22.73
C LEU A 308 14.21 20.93 -21.87
N THR A 309 15.38 21.07 -22.48
CA THR A 309 16.65 21.33 -21.78
C THR A 309 16.64 22.71 -21.13
N ASP A 310 16.24 23.75 -21.87
CA ASP A 310 16.10 25.10 -21.33
C ASP A 310 15.05 25.14 -20.22
N ARG A 311 13.94 24.42 -20.39
CA ARG A 311 12.88 24.37 -19.38
C ARG A 311 13.34 23.69 -18.09
N ILE A 312 14.13 22.61 -18.18
CA ILE A 312 14.74 21.96 -17.01
C ILE A 312 15.65 22.96 -16.29
N ARG A 313 16.46 23.73 -17.02
CA ARG A 313 17.36 24.74 -16.46
C ARG A 313 16.59 25.83 -15.71
N GLU A 314 15.55 26.39 -16.31
CA GLU A 314 14.68 27.39 -15.68
C GLU A 314 14.06 26.87 -14.37
N LEU A 315 13.52 25.64 -14.40
CA LEU A 315 12.91 25.03 -13.23
C LEU A 315 13.93 24.77 -12.11
N GLU A 316 15.16 24.41 -12.45
CA GLU A 316 16.22 24.17 -11.45
C GLU A 316 16.65 25.46 -10.74
N VAL A 317 16.75 26.58 -11.47
CA VAL A 317 17.00 27.90 -10.88
C VAL A 317 15.86 28.28 -9.94
N GLU A 318 14.61 28.18 -10.41
CA GLU A 318 13.43 28.51 -9.60
C GLU A 318 13.34 27.64 -8.34
N ILE A 319 13.64 26.34 -8.45
CA ILE A 319 13.66 25.42 -7.32
C ILE A 319 14.76 25.81 -6.31
N LYS A 320 15.95 26.20 -6.78
CA LYS A 320 17.06 26.61 -5.93
C LYS A 320 16.71 27.89 -5.17
N ASP A 321 16.21 28.91 -5.85
CA ASP A 321 15.81 30.18 -5.22
C ASP A 321 14.69 29.98 -4.20
N VAL A 322 13.73 29.09 -4.51
CA VAL A 322 12.67 28.74 -3.57
C VAL A 322 13.22 27.99 -2.36
N ARG A 323 14.20 27.09 -2.55
CA ARG A 323 14.91 26.35 -1.47
C ARG A 323 15.65 27.28 -0.51
N ASP A 324 16.34 28.27 -1.04
CA ASP A 324 17.14 29.21 -0.25
C ASP A 324 16.26 30.23 0.52
N SER A 325 15.05 30.52 0.02
CA SER A 325 14.13 31.49 0.63
C SER A 325 13.19 30.93 1.71
N ILE A 326 13.23 29.62 2.04
CA ILE A 326 12.25 28.99 2.97
C ILE A 326 12.40 29.41 4.42
N ASP A 327 13.63 29.65 4.89
CA ASP A 327 13.85 29.93 6.31
C ASP A 327 13.24 31.25 6.77
N LYS A 328 12.93 32.14 5.82
CA LYS A 328 12.25 33.42 6.03
C LYS A 328 10.71 33.31 5.97
N ARG A 329 10.13 32.10 5.83
CA ARG A 329 8.69 31.92 5.56
C ARG A 329 7.87 31.56 6.80
N ASN A 330 6.56 31.85 6.68
CA ASN A 330 5.56 31.61 7.72
C ASN A 330 5.48 30.13 8.17
N ALA A 331 5.33 29.95 9.48
CA ALA A 331 5.07 28.66 10.10
C ALA A 331 3.65 28.14 9.81
N MET A 332 3.56 26.84 9.57
CA MET A 332 2.33 26.10 9.28
C MET A 332 1.69 25.58 10.57
N PRO A 333 0.38 25.25 10.56
CA PRO A 333 -0.34 24.76 11.74
C PRO A 333 -0.04 23.29 12.10
N TYR A 334 1.15 22.78 11.77
CA TYR A 334 1.58 21.42 12.10
C TYR A 334 3.07 21.40 12.44
N GLY A 335 3.47 20.45 13.29
CA GLY A 335 4.85 20.25 13.69
C GLY A 335 5.09 18.83 14.21
N PHE A 336 6.36 18.51 14.47
CA PHE A 336 6.79 17.22 14.97
C PHE A 336 7.59 17.40 16.25
N ALA A 337 7.33 16.53 17.23
CA ALA A 337 8.02 16.50 18.51
C ALA A 337 8.66 15.11 18.70
N SER A 338 9.99 15.02 18.83
CA SER A 338 10.69 13.75 18.98
C SER A 338 11.31 13.61 20.37
N TRP A 339 11.12 12.45 20.99
CA TRP A 339 11.80 12.05 22.22
C TRP A 339 13.05 11.22 21.92
N GLU A 340 13.90 11.04 22.92
CA GLU A 340 15.04 10.13 22.84
C GLU A 340 14.63 8.67 23.01
N SER A 341 13.74 8.39 23.98
CA SER A 341 13.16 7.05 24.20
C SER A 341 11.77 6.92 23.56
N ILE A 342 11.48 5.71 23.06
CA ILE A 342 10.18 5.34 22.49
C ILE A 342 9.09 5.37 23.56
N GLU A 343 9.44 5.00 24.79
CA GLU A 343 8.49 4.85 25.87
C GLU A 343 7.84 6.18 26.24
N HIS A 344 8.64 7.25 26.35
CA HIS A 344 8.15 8.61 26.62
C HIS A 344 7.21 9.10 25.51
N ALA A 345 7.58 8.91 24.24
CA ALA A 345 6.72 9.32 23.11
C ALA A 345 5.37 8.57 23.13
N HIS A 346 5.39 7.27 23.39
CA HIS A 346 4.16 6.47 23.45
C HIS A 346 3.29 6.79 24.67
N ALA A 347 3.89 7.07 25.83
CA ALA A 347 3.17 7.50 27.04
C ALA A 347 2.50 8.88 26.82
N ALA A 348 3.25 9.85 26.29
CA ALA A 348 2.72 11.16 25.94
C ALA A 348 1.57 11.06 24.91
N ALA A 349 1.72 10.20 23.89
CA ALA A 349 0.65 9.96 22.91
C ALA A 349 -0.60 9.29 23.52
N TYR A 350 -0.42 8.42 24.52
CA TYR A 350 -1.53 7.76 25.19
C TYR A 350 -2.35 8.77 26.01
N MET A 351 -1.68 9.67 26.74
CA MET A 351 -2.31 10.76 27.49
C MET A 351 -3.01 11.77 26.56
N ALA A 352 -2.37 12.11 25.43
CA ALA A 352 -2.93 13.01 24.43
C ALA A 352 -4.10 12.43 23.61
N ARG A 353 -4.42 11.13 23.78
CA ARG A 353 -5.49 10.49 23.00
C ARG A 353 -6.88 11.10 23.24
N ARG A 354 -7.16 11.47 24.50
CA ARG A 354 -8.47 12.02 24.93
C ARG A 354 -8.41 13.52 25.23
N LYS A 355 -7.22 14.08 25.43
CA LYS A 355 -7.00 15.52 25.68
C LYS A 355 -6.60 16.24 24.38
N HIS A 356 -7.12 17.44 24.18
CA HIS A 356 -6.82 18.27 23.00
C HIS A 356 -6.43 19.68 23.46
N PRO A 357 -5.19 19.89 23.97
CA PRO A 357 -4.78 21.17 24.53
C PRO A 357 -4.84 22.23 23.43
N GLN A 358 -5.45 23.37 23.75
CA GLN A 358 -5.62 24.49 22.83
C GLN A 358 -6.24 24.09 21.47
N GLY A 359 -7.07 23.03 21.46
CA GLY A 359 -7.68 22.53 20.24
C GLY A 359 -6.71 21.85 19.27
N THR A 360 -5.50 21.47 19.69
CA THR A 360 -4.53 20.72 18.89
C THR A 360 -4.82 19.21 18.92
N THR A 361 -4.32 18.46 17.94
CA THR A 361 -4.35 16.98 17.97
C THR A 361 -2.96 16.41 17.86
N ILE A 362 -2.57 15.66 18.89
CA ILE A 362 -1.26 15.01 19.00
C ILE A 362 -1.45 13.51 18.80
N ARG A 363 -0.64 12.92 17.92
CA ARG A 363 -0.69 11.48 17.59
C ARG A 363 0.72 10.99 17.32
N LEU A 364 0.95 9.69 17.46
CA LEU A 364 2.19 9.05 16.99
C LEU A 364 2.42 9.37 15.51
N ALA A 365 3.63 9.82 15.19
CA ALA A 365 3.99 10.15 13.84
C ALA A 365 4.01 8.87 12.98
N PRO A 366 3.38 8.89 11.80
CA PRO A 366 3.59 7.84 10.81
C PRO A 366 5.00 7.96 10.23
N ARG A 367 5.43 6.98 9.42
CA ARG A 367 6.68 7.10 8.66
C ARG A 367 6.63 8.35 7.76
N PRO A 368 7.71 9.12 7.60
CA PRO A 368 7.70 10.36 6.80
C PRO A 368 7.14 10.20 5.38
N HIS A 369 7.41 9.06 4.73
CA HIS A 369 6.93 8.78 3.39
C HIS A 369 5.43 8.44 3.31
N ASP A 370 4.79 8.07 4.42
CA ASP A 370 3.34 7.81 4.51
C ASP A 370 2.55 9.13 4.64
N ILE A 371 3.21 10.22 5.03
CA ILE A 371 2.57 11.54 5.18
C ILE A 371 2.19 12.12 3.81
N ILE A 372 0.98 12.65 3.73
CA ILE A 372 0.49 13.45 2.59
C ILE A 372 0.64 14.92 2.96
N TRP A 373 1.78 15.49 2.60
CA TRP A 373 2.19 16.84 2.98
C TRP A 373 1.21 17.94 2.54
N GLU A 374 0.59 17.78 1.36
CA GLU A 374 -0.42 18.72 0.83
C GLU A 374 -1.67 18.84 1.74
N ASN A 375 -1.97 17.79 2.52
CA ASN A 375 -3.16 17.74 3.38
C ASN A 375 -2.89 18.14 4.83
N LEU A 376 -1.63 18.28 5.25
CA LEU A 376 -1.26 18.67 6.62
C LEU A 376 -1.70 20.09 7.01
N PRO A 377 -1.61 21.12 6.13
CA PRO A 377 -2.06 22.47 6.45
C PRO A 377 -3.58 22.63 6.61
N LEU A 378 -4.39 21.63 6.20
CA LEU A 378 -5.84 21.75 6.19
C LEU A 378 -6.42 21.83 7.61
N SER A 379 -7.24 22.84 7.85
CA SER A 379 -7.95 22.99 9.13
C SER A 379 -8.90 21.82 9.42
N LYS A 380 -9.21 21.58 10.70
CA LYS A 380 -10.18 20.55 11.13
C LYS A 380 -11.53 20.66 10.42
N ARG A 381 -12.04 21.89 10.27
CA ARG A 381 -13.33 22.18 9.61
C ARG A 381 -13.27 21.79 8.13
N ALA A 382 -12.21 22.23 7.42
CA ALA A 382 -12.00 21.87 6.02
C ALA A 382 -11.88 20.35 5.82
N ARG A 383 -11.14 19.64 6.69
CA ARG A 383 -11.02 18.17 6.64
C ARG A 383 -12.34 17.46 6.93
N LYS A 384 -13.15 17.94 7.88
CA LYS A 384 -14.48 17.39 8.13
C LYS A 384 -15.41 17.60 6.92
N TRP A 385 -15.44 18.80 6.35
CA TRP A 385 -16.26 19.11 5.17
C TRP A 385 -15.86 18.27 3.95
N LYS A 386 -14.56 18.18 3.63
CA LYS A 386 -14.07 17.34 2.53
C LYS A 386 -14.45 15.86 2.68
N ARG A 387 -14.36 15.32 3.90
CA ARG A 387 -14.81 13.94 4.17
C ARG A 387 -16.32 13.78 4.03
N PHE A 388 -17.10 14.73 4.52
CA PHE A 388 -18.55 14.72 4.37
C PHE A 388 -18.96 14.77 2.90
N MET A 389 -18.37 15.67 2.10
CA MET A 389 -18.56 15.70 0.64
C MET A 389 -18.16 14.38 -0.02
N ASN A 390 -17.07 13.75 0.40
CA ASN A 390 -16.68 12.44 -0.13
C ASN A 390 -17.71 11.34 0.17
N TYR A 391 -18.35 11.37 1.34
CA TYR A 391 -19.47 10.47 1.65
C TYR A 391 -20.66 10.73 0.72
N ILE A 392 -21.05 11.99 0.51
CA ILE A 392 -22.14 12.35 -0.42
C ILE A 392 -21.83 11.87 -1.84
N TRP A 393 -20.65 12.19 -2.39
CA TRP A 393 -20.27 11.77 -3.73
C TRP A 393 -20.23 10.25 -3.87
N THR A 394 -19.77 9.55 -2.84
CA THR A 394 -19.80 8.08 -2.80
C THR A 394 -21.24 7.55 -2.80
N SER A 395 -22.13 8.15 -2.00
CA SER A 395 -23.55 7.77 -1.94
C SER A 395 -24.29 8.03 -3.25
N ILE A 396 -24.03 9.18 -3.89
CA ILE A 396 -24.57 9.49 -5.22
C ILE A 396 -24.06 8.46 -6.23
N LEU A 397 -22.75 8.18 -6.25
CA LEU A 397 -22.18 7.17 -7.13
C LEU A 397 -22.81 5.80 -6.89
N THR A 398 -23.06 5.40 -5.62
CA THR A 398 -23.72 4.12 -5.35
C THR A 398 -25.11 4.06 -5.97
N ILE A 399 -25.93 5.10 -5.84
CA ILE A 399 -27.31 5.14 -6.36
C ILE A 399 -27.31 5.19 -7.89
N VAL A 400 -26.50 6.07 -8.48
CA VAL A 400 -26.40 6.22 -9.94
C VAL A 400 -25.94 4.91 -10.60
N TRP A 401 -25.09 4.13 -9.91
CA TRP A 401 -24.60 2.86 -10.43
C TRP A 401 -25.63 1.72 -10.47
N ILE A 402 -26.78 1.88 -9.81
CA ILE A 402 -27.89 0.92 -9.91
C ILE A 402 -28.39 0.84 -11.35
N ALA A 403 -28.49 1.97 -12.06
CA ALA A 403 -28.98 2.02 -13.42
C ALA A 403 -28.06 1.28 -14.42
N PRO A 404 -26.73 1.53 -14.50
CA PRO A 404 -25.83 0.73 -15.32
C PRO A 404 -25.89 -0.76 -15.02
N ASN A 405 -25.94 -1.16 -13.74
CA ASN A 405 -26.06 -2.57 -13.37
C ASN A 405 -27.37 -3.20 -13.89
N ALA A 406 -28.50 -2.48 -13.77
CA ALA A 406 -29.79 -2.91 -14.30
C ALA A 406 -29.77 -3.01 -15.83
N LEU A 407 -29.23 -2.01 -16.52
CA LEU A 407 -29.12 -2.00 -17.99
C LEU A 407 -28.26 -3.16 -18.50
N ILE A 408 -27.14 -3.44 -17.83
CA ILE A 408 -26.30 -4.60 -18.13
C ILE A 408 -27.10 -5.90 -17.96
N ALA A 409 -27.83 -6.03 -16.86
CA ALA A 409 -28.58 -7.25 -16.55
C ALA A 409 -29.75 -7.50 -17.51
N VAL A 410 -30.32 -6.47 -18.15
CA VAL A 410 -31.51 -6.57 -19.01
C VAL A 410 -31.14 -6.64 -20.49
N PHE A 411 -30.23 -5.77 -20.94
CA PHE A 411 -29.95 -5.57 -22.37
C PHE A 411 -28.67 -6.26 -22.84
N LEU A 412 -27.69 -6.46 -21.96
CA LEU A 412 -26.44 -7.13 -22.31
C LEU A 412 -26.46 -8.64 -22.02
N SER A 413 -27.33 -9.09 -21.11
CA SER A 413 -27.57 -10.51 -20.89
C SER A 413 -28.28 -11.16 -22.09
N ASP A 414 -29.20 -10.43 -22.71
CA ASP A 414 -29.92 -10.84 -23.91
C ASP A 414 -30.12 -9.65 -24.86
N LEU A 415 -29.37 -9.63 -25.97
CA LEU A 415 -29.46 -8.55 -26.96
C LEU A 415 -30.79 -8.57 -27.72
N SER A 416 -31.53 -9.69 -27.70
CA SER A 416 -32.87 -9.76 -28.30
C SER A 416 -33.87 -8.82 -27.60
N ASN A 417 -33.70 -8.60 -26.29
CA ASN A 417 -34.49 -7.63 -25.52
C ASN A 417 -34.30 -6.19 -26.00
N LEU A 418 -33.14 -5.88 -26.59
CA LEU A 418 -32.82 -4.57 -27.14
C LEU A 418 -33.62 -4.31 -28.44
N GLY A 419 -33.93 -5.37 -29.19
CA GLY A 419 -34.76 -5.30 -30.38
C GLY A 419 -36.24 -5.00 -30.11
N LEU A 420 -36.73 -5.28 -28.90
CA LEU A 420 -38.08 -4.88 -28.46
C LEU A 420 -38.21 -3.36 -28.25
N VAL A 421 -37.10 -2.69 -27.87
CA VAL A 421 -37.06 -1.23 -27.64
C VAL A 421 -36.58 -0.49 -28.90
N TRP A 422 -35.79 -1.12 -29.76
CA TRP A 422 -35.25 -0.54 -30.98
C TRP A 422 -35.60 -1.38 -32.23
N PRO A 423 -36.69 -1.02 -32.96
CA PRO A 423 -37.18 -1.80 -34.09
C PRO A 423 -36.17 -1.97 -35.24
N ALA A 424 -35.34 -0.96 -35.51
CA ALA A 424 -34.29 -1.04 -36.53
C ALA A 424 -33.17 -2.02 -36.16
N PHE A 425 -32.89 -2.17 -34.85
CA PHE A 425 -31.95 -3.17 -34.37
C PHE A 425 -32.53 -4.59 -34.53
N GLN A 426 -33.82 -4.77 -34.29
CA GLN A 426 -34.51 -6.05 -34.51
C GLN A 426 -34.46 -6.50 -35.98
N THR A 427 -34.62 -5.58 -36.93
CA THR A 427 -34.44 -5.91 -38.36
C THR A 427 -33.02 -6.37 -38.68
N SER A 428 -32.00 -5.78 -38.06
CA SER A 428 -30.60 -6.20 -38.24
C SER A 428 -30.25 -7.49 -37.50
N LEU A 429 -30.87 -7.76 -36.35
CA LEU A 429 -30.70 -9.00 -35.58
C LEU A 429 -31.29 -10.18 -36.34
N ASN A 430 -32.50 -10.01 -36.90
CA ASN A 430 -33.14 -11.04 -37.72
C ASN A 430 -32.39 -11.33 -39.02
N GLN A 431 -31.68 -10.35 -39.58
CA GLN A 431 -30.87 -10.53 -40.79
C GLN A 431 -29.54 -11.26 -40.52
N ASN A 432 -28.90 -11.04 -39.35
CA ASN A 432 -27.57 -11.56 -39.03
C ASN A 432 -27.48 -12.13 -37.60
N SER A 433 -28.33 -13.12 -37.27
CA SER A 433 -28.44 -13.70 -35.92
C SER A 433 -27.11 -14.23 -35.38
N ASP A 434 -26.33 -14.95 -36.19
CA ASP A 434 -25.07 -15.56 -35.75
C ASP A 434 -23.99 -14.53 -35.39
N VAL A 435 -23.92 -13.43 -36.12
CA VAL A 435 -22.96 -12.34 -35.86
C VAL A 435 -23.32 -11.63 -34.57
N TRP A 436 -24.61 -11.33 -34.36
CA TRP A 436 -25.06 -10.67 -33.13
C TRP A 436 -24.97 -11.59 -31.92
N ALA A 437 -25.17 -12.90 -32.06
CA ALA A 437 -24.91 -13.89 -31.01
C ALA A 437 -23.41 -13.96 -30.66
N ALA A 438 -22.51 -13.92 -31.64
CA ALA A 438 -21.06 -13.86 -31.41
C ALA A 438 -20.64 -12.55 -30.71
N VAL A 439 -21.20 -11.40 -31.15
CA VAL A 439 -20.97 -10.10 -30.51
C VAL A 439 -21.52 -10.10 -29.08
N GLN A 440 -22.69 -10.68 -28.82
CA GLN A 440 -23.24 -10.83 -27.48
C GLN A 440 -22.30 -11.62 -26.56
N GLY A 441 -21.77 -12.75 -27.04
CA GLY A 441 -20.84 -13.58 -26.28
C GLY A 441 -19.51 -12.89 -25.91
N ILE A 442 -19.06 -11.90 -26.69
CA ILE A 442 -17.78 -11.22 -26.48
C ILE A 442 -17.96 -9.82 -25.86
N ALA A 443 -18.84 -9.00 -26.42
CA ALA A 443 -19.03 -7.62 -26.03
C ALA A 443 -19.66 -7.50 -24.64
N ALA A 444 -20.57 -8.41 -24.25
CA ALA A 444 -21.19 -8.34 -22.94
C ALA A 444 -20.22 -8.59 -21.79
N PRO A 445 -19.41 -9.66 -21.80
CA PRO A 445 -18.34 -9.83 -20.79
C PRO A 445 -17.27 -8.73 -20.84
N LEU A 446 -16.94 -8.20 -22.03
CA LEU A 446 -15.91 -7.18 -22.17
C LEU A 446 -16.37 -5.82 -21.62
N LEU A 447 -17.59 -5.39 -21.96
CA LEU A 447 -18.15 -4.12 -21.49
C LEU A 447 -18.35 -4.17 -19.97
N THR A 448 -18.88 -5.27 -19.44
CA THR A 448 -19.03 -5.45 -17.99
C THR A 448 -17.67 -5.42 -17.28
N SER A 449 -16.67 -6.12 -17.80
CA SER A 449 -15.32 -6.12 -17.24
C SER A 449 -14.69 -4.72 -17.25
N LEU A 450 -14.87 -3.96 -18.33
CA LEU A 450 -14.38 -2.59 -18.46
C LEU A 450 -15.03 -1.67 -17.42
N VAL A 451 -16.36 -1.76 -17.26
CA VAL A 451 -17.14 -0.99 -16.29
C VAL A 451 -16.65 -1.27 -14.86
N TYR A 452 -16.41 -2.54 -14.50
CA TYR A 452 -15.88 -2.90 -13.18
C TYR A 452 -14.40 -2.53 -12.97
N LEU A 453 -13.59 -2.45 -14.02
CA LEU A 453 -12.19 -1.99 -13.93
C LEU A 453 -12.10 -0.49 -13.59
N ILE A 454 -13.03 0.32 -14.12
CA ILE A 454 -13.08 1.77 -13.86
C ILE A 454 -13.42 2.07 -12.39
N LEU A 455 -14.19 1.20 -11.75
CA LEU A 455 -14.79 1.48 -10.44
C LEU A 455 -13.75 1.71 -9.31
N PRO A 456 -12.72 0.87 -9.08
CA PRO A 456 -11.67 1.17 -8.10
C PRO A 456 -10.91 2.47 -8.39
N ILE A 457 -10.75 2.83 -9.67
CA ILE A 457 -10.07 4.06 -10.10
C ILE A 457 -10.88 5.29 -9.67
N LEU A 458 -12.20 5.25 -9.85
CA LEU A 458 -13.10 6.32 -9.40
C LEU A 458 -13.05 6.50 -7.88
N PHE A 459 -13.16 5.42 -7.11
CA PHE A 459 -13.09 5.48 -5.65
C PHE A 459 -11.74 6.00 -5.14
N ARG A 460 -10.64 5.59 -5.76
CA ARG A 460 -9.30 6.10 -5.41
C ARG A 460 -9.18 7.60 -5.71
N ARG A 461 -9.72 8.07 -6.84
CA ARG A 461 -9.74 9.50 -7.18
C ARG A 461 -10.57 10.33 -6.19
N MET A 462 -11.74 9.84 -5.78
CA MET A 462 -12.57 10.50 -4.77
C MET A 462 -11.87 10.54 -3.41
N ALA A 463 -11.28 9.41 -2.98
CA ALA A 463 -10.55 9.33 -1.71
C ALA A 463 -9.32 10.26 -1.64
N ILE A 464 -8.64 10.53 -2.76
CA ILE A 464 -7.55 11.52 -2.82
C ILE A 464 -8.08 12.93 -2.45
N ARG A 465 -9.31 13.27 -2.83
CA ARG A 465 -9.93 14.57 -2.53
C ARG A 465 -10.44 14.67 -1.08
N ALA A 466 -10.55 13.55 -0.34
CA ALA A 466 -11.11 13.52 1.01
C ALA A 466 -10.25 14.18 2.09
N GLY A 467 -8.98 14.51 1.79
CA GLY A 467 -8.10 15.23 2.72
C GLY A 467 -7.48 14.35 3.83
N ASP A 468 -7.22 13.08 3.54
CA ASP A 468 -6.53 12.18 4.47
C ASP A 468 -5.06 12.60 4.69
N VAL A 469 -4.59 12.52 5.94
CA VAL A 469 -3.24 12.97 6.34
C VAL A 469 -2.15 11.97 5.95
N THR A 470 -2.49 10.68 5.85
CA THR A 470 -1.55 9.59 5.57
C THR A 470 -2.06 8.71 4.43
N LYS A 471 -1.16 8.17 3.62
CA LYS A 471 -1.48 7.24 2.52
C LYS A 471 -2.14 5.97 3.06
N THR A 472 -1.66 5.41 4.17
CA THR A 472 -2.26 4.22 4.82
C THR A 472 -3.69 4.46 5.30
N SER A 473 -3.99 5.64 5.84
CA SER A 473 -5.38 6.02 6.20
C SER A 473 -6.27 6.17 4.98
N ARG A 474 -5.74 6.73 3.89
CA ARG A 474 -6.47 6.83 2.61
C ARG A 474 -6.83 5.45 2.07
N GLU A 475 -5.89 4.49 2.07
CA GLU A 475 -6.18 3.11 1.64
C GLU A 475 -7.27 2.45 2.52
N ARG A 476 -7.23 2.64 3.85
CA ARG A 476 -8.31 2.17 4.75
C ARG A 476 -9.67 2.80 4.44
N HIS A 477 -9.68 4.06 4.00
CA HIS A 477 -10.90 4.76 3.61
C HIS A 477 -11.46 4.23 2.29
N VAL A 478 -10.57 4.00 1.31
CA VAL A 478 -10.91 3.37 0.03
C VAL A 478 -11.53 1.98 0.25
N ILE A 479 -10.93 1.15 1.11
CA ILE A 479 -11.50 -0.16 1.50
C ILE A 479 -12.92 0.00 2.04
N ARG A 480 -13.15 0.97 2.93
CA ARG A 480 -14.47 1.21 3.53
C ARG A 480 -15.51 1.55 2.48
N HIS A 481 -15.19 2.44 1.53
CA HIS A 481 -16.11 2.85 0.49
C HIS A 481 -16.35 1.77 -0.55
N LEU A 482 -15.29 1.11 -1.02
CA LEU A 482 -15.40 -0.02 -1.95
C LEU A 482 -16.26 -1.14 -1.37
N TYR A 483 -16.04 -1.51 -0.11
CA TYR A 483 -16.82 -2.56 0.53
C TYR A 483 -18.30 -2.19 0.64
N SER A 484 -18.60 -0.98 1.09
CA SER A 484 -19.98 -0.50 1.17
C SER A 484 -20.65 -0.47 -0.21
N PHE A 485 -19.94 -0.03 -1.25
CA PHE A 485 -20.46 -0.05 -2.62
C PHE A 485 -20.74 -1.49 -3.10
N PHE A 486 -19.79 -2.41 -2.94
CA PHE A 486 -19.96 -3.79 -3.42
C PHE A 486 -21.09 -4.50 -2.69
N VAL A 487 -21.21 -4.32 -1.38
CA VAL A 487 -22.32 -4.91 -0.61
C VAL A 487 -23.66 -4.31 -1.01
N ILE A 488 -23.78 -2.99 -1.13
CA ILE A 488 -25.06 -2.36 -1.47
C ILE A 488 -25.46 -2.67 -2.91
N ASN A 489 -24.58 -2.43 -3.89
CA ASN A 489 -24.93 -2.57 -5.30
C ASN A 489 -24.88 -4.01 -5.79
N ASN A 490 -23.78 -4.72 -5.51
CA ASN A 490 -23.59 -6.04 -6.11
C ASN A 490 -24.22 -7.15 -5.29
N LEU A 491 -24.42 -6.99 -3.97
CA LEU A 491 -25.10 -7.99 -3.14
C LEU A 491 -26.57 -7.64 -2.91
N ILE A 492 -26.88 -6.52 -2.25
CA ILE A 492 -28.26 -6.19 -1.85
C ILE A 492 -29.10 -5.87 -3.09
N VAL A 493 -28.77 -4.79 -3.82
CA VAL A 493 -29.56 -4.33 -4.98
C VAL A 493 -29.68 -5.43 -6.02
N PHE A 494 -28.58 -6.07 -6.40
CA PHE A 494 -28.61 -7.17 -7.38
C PHE A 494 -29.49 -8.35 -6.94
N SER A 495 -29.40 -8.78 -5.67
CA SER A 495 -30.18 -9.94 -5.21
C SER A 495 -31.66 -9.61 -4.98
N THR A 496 -31.99 -8.37 -4.63
CA THR A 496 -33.38 -7.91 -4.50
C THR A 496 -33.93 -7.33 -5.80
N PHE A 497 -33.15 -7.28 -6.89
CA PHE A 497 -33.55 -6.59 -8.12
C PHE A 497 -34.83 -7.18 -8.73
N SER A 498 -34.86 -8.51 -8.88
CA SER A 498 -36.03 -9.25 -9.38
C SER A 498 -37.24 -9.08 -8.44
N ALA A 499 -37.07 -9.23 -7.12
CA ALA A 499 -38.16 -9.02 -6.16
C ALA A 499 -38.70 -7.58 -6.16
N ALA A 500 -37.81 -6.59 -6.20
CA ALA A 500 -38.18 -5.18 -6.19
C ALA A 500 -38.96 -4.83 -7.46
N TRP A 501 -38.56 -5.37 -8.61
CA TRP A 501 -39.28 -5.11 -9.85
C TRP A 501 -40.56 -5.92 -9.99
N ALA A 502 -40.60 -7.16 -9.52
CA ALA A 502 -41.83 -7.93 -9.39
C ALA A 502 -42.86 -7.24 -8.49
N PHE A 503 -42.38 -6.53 -7.46
CA PHE A 503 -43.23 -5.71 -6.61
C PHE A 503 -43.71 -4.44 -7.34
N VAL A 504 -42.81 -3.74 -8.05
CA VAL A 504 -43.19 -2.56 -8.87
C VAL A 504 -44.18 -2.95 -9.97
N SER A 505 -43.96 -4.06 -10.68
CA SER A 505 -44.89 -4.55 -11.70
C SER A 505 -46.24 -4.89 -11.09
N ALA A 506 -46.28 -5.62 -9.97
CA ALA A 506 -47.53 -5.92 -9.27
C ALA A 506 -48.28 -4.65 -8.81
N VAL A 507 -47.57 -3.61 -8.37
CA VAL A 507 -48.17 -2.33 -7.99
C VAL A 507 -48.67 -1.54 -9.21
N VAL A 508 -47.93 -1.57 -10.32
CA VAL A 508 -48.34 -0.94 -11.58
C VAL A 508 -49.56 -1.66 -12.16
N ASP A 509 -49.57 -2.99 -12.14
CA ASP A 509 -50.69 -3.80 -12.59
C ASP A 509 -51.92 -3.56 -11.71
N ALA A 510 -51.78 -3.52 -10.38
CA ALA A 510 -52.88 -3.18 -9.47
C ALA A 510 -53.43 -1.77 -9.71
N LYS A 511 -52.55 -0.80 -10.01
CA LYS A 511 -52.95 0.56 -10.38
C LYS A 511 -53.68 0.62 -11.72
N ASN A 512 -53.28 -0.20 -12.69
CA ASN A 512 -53.94 -0.28 -13.99
C ASN A 512 -55.33 -0.94 -13.91
N HIS A 513 -55.62 -1.70 -12.84
CA HIS A 513 -56.91 -2.33 -12.56
C HIS A 513 -57.77 -1.59 -11.51
N ASP A 514 -57.45 -0.32 -11.20
CA ASP A 514 -58.18 0.55 -10.24
C ASP A 514 -58.30 0.01 -8.79
N GLU A 515 -57.37 -0.85 -8.35
CA GLU A 515 -57.31 -1.28 -6.96
C GLU A 515 -56.45 -0.36 -6.07
N ASN A 516 -56.81 -0.24 -4.79
CA ASN A 516 -56.07 0.56 -3.82
C ASN A 516 -54.64 0.02 -3.66
N ALA A 517 -53.65 0.73 -4.21
CA ALA A 517 -52.23 0.36 -4.16
C ALA A 517 -51.73 0.02 -2.74
N TRP A 518 -52.31 0.62 -1.70
CA TRP A 518 -51.96 0.32 -0.30
C TRP A 518 -52.42 -1.07 0.18
N LYS A 519 -53.56 -1.58 -0.29
CA LYS A 519 -54.02 -2.95 0.02
C LYS A 519 -53.16 -4.00 -0.70
N ALA A 520 -52.80 -3.76 -1.95
CA ALA A 520 -51.86 -4.62 -2.69
C ALA A 520 -50.46 -4.70 -2.03
N ILE A 521 -50.03 -3.66 -1.31
CA ILE A 521 -48.78 -3.67 -0.52
C ILE A 521 -48.92 -4.54 0.73
N GLN A 522 -50.08 -4.53 1.38
CA GLN A 522 -50.35 -5.30 2.59
C GLN A 522 -50.61 -6.79 2.30
N ASP A 523 -51.26 -7.10 1.18
CA ASP A 523 -51.54 -8.46 0.69
C ASP A 523 -50.36 -9.04 -0.14
N GLY A 524 -49.40 -8.21 -0.53
CA GLY A 524 -48.35 -8.56 -1.49
C GLY A 524 -47.24 -9.50 -1.00
N GLU A 525 -47.41 -10.15 0.15
CA GLU A 525 -46.49 -11.12 0.77
C GLU A 525 -45.01 -10.76 0.56
N PHE A 526 -44.65 -9.52 0.95
CA PHE A 526 -43.33 -8.95 0.66
C PHE A 526 -42.17 -9.87 1.09
N TYR A 527 -42.28 -10.51 2.25
CA TYR A 527 -41.27 -11.43 2.77
C TYR A 527 -41.11 -12.70 1.91
N GLU A 528 -42.21 -13.25 1.39
CA GLU A 528 -42.17 -14.42 0.50
C GLU A 528 -41.56 -14.07 -0.86
N LYS A 529 -41.91 -12.90 -1.43
CA LYS A 529 -41.33 -12.41 -2.68
C LYS A 529 -39.83 -12.14 -2.57
N VAL A 530 -39.39 -11.55 -1.46
CA VAL A 530 -37.95 -11.33 -1.21
C VAL A 530 -37.22 -12.65 -0.99
N MET A 531 -37.77 -13.56 -0.20
CA MET A 531 -37.18 -14.88 0.02
C MET A 531 -37.05 -15.67 -1.30
N SER A 532 -38.12 -15.72 -2.09
CA SER A 532 -38.12 -16.44 -3.37
C SER A 532 -37.09 -15.86 -4.35
N ALA A 533 -36.95 -14.53 -4.44
CA ALA A 533 -35.88 -13.92 -5.23
C ALA A 533 -34.48 -14.25 -4.70
N LEU A 534 -34.26 -14.24 -3.38
CA LEU A 534 -32.97 -14.61 -2.79
C LEU A 534 -32.61 -16.08 -3.08
N CYS A 535 -33.58 -16.99 -2.99
CA CYS A 535 -33.39 -18.40 -3.35
C CYS A 535 -33.11 -18.56 -4.85
N GLN A 536 -33.83 -17.84 -5.71
CA GLN A 536 -33.59 -17.84 -7.16
C GLN A 536 -32.20 -17.32 -7.52
N VAL A 537 -31.69 -16.28 -6.85
CA VAL A 537 -30.36 -15.72 -7.13
C VAL A 537 -29.22 -16.58 -6.55
N SER A 538 -29.49 -17.47 -5.60
CA SER A 538 -28.46 -18.29 -4.95
C SER A 538 -27.57 -19.13 -5.89
N PRO A 539 -28.07 -19.79 -6.96
CA PRO A 539 -27.23 -20.55 -7.90
C PRO A 539 -26.25 -19.67 -8.68
N PHE A 540 -26.65 -18.42 -8.97
CA PHE A 540 -25.76 -17.46 -9.62
C PHE A 540 -24.52 -17.20 -8.74
N TRP A 541 -24.71 -16.98 -7.44
CA TRP A 541 -23.60 -16.74 -6.52
C TRP A 541 -22.67 -17.95 -6.38
N VAL A 542 -23.21 -19.18 -6.41
CA VAL A 542 -22.39 -20.41 -6.45
C VAL A 542 -21.51 -20.45 -7.70
N SER A 543 -22.12 -20.32 -8.88
CA SER A 543 -21.41 -20.34 -10.17
C SER A 543 -20.36 -19.23 -10.23
N TRP A 544 -20.73 -18.02 -9.80
CA TRP A 544 -19.85 -16.87 -9.79
C TRP A 544 -18.66 -17.01 -8.83
N LEU A 545 -18.87 -17.57 -7.63
CA LEU A 545 -17.79 -17.84 -6.67
C LEU A 545 -16.84 -18.93 -7.20
N LEU A 546 -17.37 -19.97 -7.85
CA LEU A 546 -16.56 -21.02 -8.48
C LEU A 546 -15.71 -20.45 -9.61
N GLN A 547 -16.28 -19.61 -10.46
CA GLN A 547 -15.54 -18.93 -11.53
C GLN A 547 -14.43 -18.02 -10.99
N ARG A 548 -14.58 -17.49 -9.76
CA ARG A 548 -13.56 -16.63 -9.15
C ARG A 548 -12.23 -17.35 -8.86
N ASN A 549 -12.25 -18.67 -8.71
CA ASN A 549 -11.04 -19.49 -8.57
C ASN A 549 -10.09 -19.33 -9.76
N LEU A 550 -10.65 -19.22 -10.98
CA LEU A 550 -9.89 -18.96 -12.20
C LEU A 550 -9.20 -17.58 -12.15
N GLY A 551 -9.85 -16.58 -11.56
CA GLY A 551 -9.25 -15.26 -11.34
C GLY A 551 -8.01 -15.31 -10.44
N ALA A 552 -8.04 -16.12 -9.37
CA ALA A 552 -6.87 -16.32 -8.51
C ALA A 552 -5.69 -16.99 -9.25
N MET A 553 -5.98 -17.87 -10.22
CA MET A 553 -4.97 -18.51 -11.07
C MET A 553 -4.41 -17.56 -12.13
N ILE A 554 -5.25 -16.69 -12.73
CA ILE A 554 -4.79 -15.63 -13.63
C ILE A 554 -3.83 -14.69 -12.89
N ASP A 555 -4.17 -14.31 -11.67
CA ASP A 555 -3.33 -13.47 -10.81
C ASP A 555 -1.96 -14.11 -10.51
N LEU A 556 -1.90 -15.44 -10.35
CA LEU A 556 -0.65 -16.18 -10.18
C LEU A 556 0.19 -16.17 -11.47
N ALA A 557 -0.48 -16.43 -12.61
CA ALA A 557 0.19 -16.57 -13.89
C ALA A 557 0.75 -15.24 -14.41
N GLN A 558 0.19 -14.09 -14.00
CA GLN A 558 0.69 -12.74 -14.35
C GLN A 558 0.96 -12.53 -15.85
N LEU A 559 0.28 -13.28 -16.73
CA LEU A 559 0.58 -13.34 -18.16
C LEU A 559 0.47 -11.98 -18.83
N LEU A 560 -0.53 -11.17 -18.44
CA LEU A 560 -0.71 -9.82 -18.97
C LEU A 560 0.52 -8.93 -18.74
N SER A 561 1.16 -9.03 -17.56
CA SER A 561 2.37 -8.25 -17.28
C SER A 561 3.57 -8.73 -18.11
N LEU A 562 3.71 -10.05 -18.28
CA LEU A 562 4.77 -10.66 -19.09
C LEU A 562 4.63 -10.24 -20.57
N VAL A 563 3.43 -10.39 -21.12
CA VAL A 563 3.10 -10.04 -22.51
C VAL A 563 3.30 -8.55 -22.73
N TRP A 564 2.85 -7.69 -21.81
CA TRP A 564 3.06 -6.24 -21.92
C TRP A 564 4.54 -5.84 -21.91
N ILE A 565 5.35 -6.42 -21.02
CA ILE A 565 6.79 -6.16 -20.96
C ILE A 565 7.49 -6.65 -22.23
N TRP A 566 7.14 -7.84 -22.71
CA TRP A 566 7.68 -8.39 -23.97
C TRP A 566 7.29 -7.51 -25.17
N PHE A 567 6.01 -7.19 -25.31
CA PHE A 567 5.49 -6.32 -26.37
C PHE A 567 6.17 -4.95 -26.35
N SER A 568 6.31 -4.34 -25.17
CA SER A 568 6.91 -3.02 -25.03
C SER A 568 8.42 -3.01 -25.30
N LYS A 569 9.14 -4.07 -24.95
CA LYS A 569 10.56 -4.18 -25.29
C LYS A 569 10.80 -4.42 -26.79
N THR A 570 9.90 -5.14 -27.45
CA THR A 570 10.06 -5.48 -28.88
C THR A 570 9.60 -4.35 -29.80
N PHE A 571 8.45 -3.72 -29.53
CA PHE A 571 7.82 -2.77 -30.46
C PHE A 571 7.98 -1.30 -30.07
N LEU A 572 8.26 -0.98 -28.80
CA LEU A 572 8.47 0.39 -28.34
C LEU A 572 9.98 0.65 -28.10
N SER A 573 10.39 1.93 -28.05
CA SER A 573 11.73 2.35 -27.64
C SER A 573 11.71 2.83 -26.18
N PRO A 574 11.71 1.91 -25.18
CA PRO A 574 11.61 2.29 -23.78
C PRO A 574 12.83 3.10 -23.33
N THR A 575 12.61 4.02 -22.39
CA THR A 575 13.74 4.74 -21.77
C THR A 575 14.53 3.80 -20.85
N PRO A 576 15.83 4.04 -20.61
CA PRO A 576 16.61 3.29 -19.63
C PRO A 576 15.91 3.25 -18.26
N ARG A 577 15.39 4.40 -17.82
CA ARG A 577 14.60 4.52 -16.59
C ARG A 577 13.36 3.62 -16.61
N GLN A 578 12.57 3.61 -17.68
CA GLN A 578 11.39 2.73 -17.79
C GLN A 578 11.76 1.25 -17.74
N THR A 579 12.88 0.87 -18.37
CA THR A 579 13.39 -0.51 -18.34
C THR A 579 13.76 -0.93 -16.93
N ILE A 580 14.47 -0.07 -16.19
CA ILE A 580 14.80 -0.28 -14.77
C ILE A 580 13.50 -0.39 -13.94
N GLN A 581 12.53 0.49 -14.17
CA GLN A 581 11.24 0.46 -13.46
C GLN A 581 10.46 -0.83 -13.67
N TRP A 582 10.48 -1.42 -14.88
CA TRP A 582 9.82 -2.70 -15.14
C TRP A 582 10.52 -3.89 -14.49
N THR A 583 11.82 -3.79 -14.21
CA THR A 583 12.53 -4.81 -13.41
C THR A 583 12.25 -4.71 -11.92
N ALA A 584 11.72 -3.57 -11.45
CA ALA A 584 11.40 -3.34 -10.05
C ALA A 584 10.12 -4.11 -9.65
N PRO A 585 10.05 -4.65 -8.41
CA PRO A 585 8.89 -5.38 -7.95
C PRO A 585 7.65 -4.47 -7.84
N PRO A 586 6.48 -4.88 -8.35
CA PRO A 586 5.27 -4.06 -8.26
C PRO A 586 4.74 -3.97 -6.82
N PRO A 587 4.06 -2.87 -6.45
CA PRO A 587 3.43 -2.74 -5.14
C PRO A 587 2.16 -3.59 -5.03
N PHE A 588 1.92 -4.16 -3.86
CA PHE A 588 0.68 -4.88 -3.57
C PHE A 588 -0.51 -3.92 -3.33
N ASP A 589 -1.61 -4.08 -4.07
CA ASP A 589 -2.83 -3.29 -3.86
C ASP A 589 -3.74 -3.90 -2.79
N TYR A 590 -3.42 -3.59 -1.53
CA TYR A 590 -4.19 -4.06 -0.37
C TYR A 590 -5.69 -3.73 -0.45
N ALA A 591 -6.05 -2.55 -0.95
CA ALA A 591 -7.42 -2.07 -0.84
C ALA A 591 -8.39 -2.92 -1.66
N SER A 592 -8.00 -3.21 -2.90
CA SER A 592 -8.79 -4.04 -3.84
C SER A 592 -8.89 -5.48 -3.35
N TYR A 593 -7.77 -6.09 -2.93
CA TYR A 593 -7.78 -7.49 -2.47
C TYR A 593 -8.56 -7.70 -1.17
N TYR A 594 -8.40 -6.82 -0.17
CA TYR A 594 -9.20 -6.91 1.05
C TYR A 594 -10.68 -6.74 0.76
N ASN A 595 -11.05 -5.83 -0.16
CA ASN A 595 -12.43 -5.65 -0.57
C ASN A 595 -13.01 -6.94 -1.17
N TYR A 596 -12.30 -7.59 -2.09
CA TYR A 596 -12.74 -8.84 -2.70
C TYR A 596 -12.94 -9.96 -1.67
N PHE A 597 -11.98 -10.17 -0.76
CA PHE A 597 -12.12 -11.19 0.27
C PHE A 597 -13.30 -10.92 1.22
N LEU A 598 -13.45 -9.67 1.67
CA LEU A 598 -14.57 -9.29 2.52
C LEU A 598 -15.90 -9.45 1.79
N PHE A 599 -15.97 -9.08 0.51
CA PHE A 599 -17.17 -9.21 -0.30
C PHE A 599 -17.55 -10.69 -0.48
N TYR A 600 -16.60 -11.55 -0.89
CA TYR A 600 -16.88 -12.98 -1.09
C TYR A 600 -17.28 -13.66 0.21
N ALA A 601 -16.64 -13.30 1.32
CA ALA A 601 -17.05 -13.78 2.63
C ALA A 601 -18.46 -13.31 3.01
N THR A 602 -18.81 -12.07 2.69
CA THR A 602 -20.16 -11.53 2.96
C THR A 602 -21.23 -12.25 2.14
N VAL A 603 -21.00 -12.42 0.83
CA VAL A 603 -21.89 -13.19 -0.05
C VAL A 603 -22.08 -14.62 0.50
N ALA A 604 -20.98 -15.29 0.83
CA ALA A 604 -21.03 -16.66 1.31
C ALA A 604 -21.76 -16.82 2.65
N LEU A 605 -21.58 -15.88 3.57
CA LEU A 605 -22.33 -15.88 4.84
C LEU A 605 -23.81 -15.58 4.62
N CYS A 606 -24.15 -14.62 3.77
CA CYS A 606 -25.53 -14.25 3.47
C CYS A 606 -26.32 -15.39 2.80
N PHE A 607 -25.71 -16.14 1.89
CA PHE A 607 -26.34 -17.26 1.18
C PHE A 607 -26.04 -18.63 1.81
N SER A 608 -25.38 -18.67 2.96
CA SER A 608 -24.95 -19.92 3.62
C SER A 608 -26.12 -20.84 3.97
N THR A 609 -27.20 -20.29 4.49
CA THR A 609 -28.42 -21.03 4.87
C THR A 609 -29.40 -21.23 3.71
N LEU A 610 -29.30 -20.38 2.68
CA LEU A 610 -30.11 -20.45 1.47
C LEU A 610 -29.62 -21.57 0.56
N GLN A 611 -28.30 -21.64 0.34
CA GLN A 611 -27.66 -22.65 -0.49
C GLN A 611 -26.32 -23.07 0.16
N PRO A 612 -26.32 -24.14 0.99
CA PRO A 612 -25.13 -24.56 1.73
C PRO A 612 -23.89 -24.84 0.85
N VAL A 613 -24.10 -25.23 -0.41
CA VAL A 613 -23.04 -25.47 -1.40
C VAL A 613 -22.15 -24.23 -1.63
N VAL A 614 -22.67 -23.01 -1.41
CA VAL A 614 -21.91 -21.76 -1.48
C VAL A 614 -20.71 -21.78 -0.52
N LEU A 615 -20.87 -22.37 0.67
CA LEU A 615 -19.82 -22.45 1.67
C LEU A 615 -18.63 -23.29 1.17
N LEU A 616 -18.92 -24.41 0.51
CA LEU A 616 -17.89 -25.28 -0.06
C LEU A 616 -17.13 -24.58 -1.20
N ALA A 617 -17.86 -23.94 -2.11
CA ALA A 617 -17.25 -23.15 -3.20
C ALA A 617 -16.31 -22.06 -2.66
N THR A 618 -16.73 -21.38 -1.59
CA THR A 618 -15.96 -20.32 -0.93
C THR A 618 -14.76 -20.87 -0.16
N ALA A 619 -14.91 -22.03 0.49
CA ALA A 619 -13.81 -22.71 1.17
C ALA A 619 -12.71 -23.12 0.18
N LEU A 620 -13.08 -23.62 -1.00
CA LEU A 620 -12.13 -23.91 -2.08
C LEU A 620 -11.40 -22.64 -2.56
N TYR A 621 -12.12 -21.53 -2.73
CA TYR A 621 -11.53 -20.25 -3.10
C TYR A 621 -10.48 -19.78 -2.11
N PHE A 622 -10.83 -19.65 -0.82
CA PHE A 622 -9.88 -19.20 0.19
C PHE A 622 -8.78 -20.24 0.45
N GLY A 623 -9.03 -21.53 0.22
CA GLY A 623 -8.04 -22.59 0.27
C GLY A 623 -6.92 -22.39 -0.74
N LEU A 624 -7.28 -22.20 -2.01
CA LEU A 624 -6.34 -21.94 -3.10
C LEU A 624 -5.68 -20.58 -2.94
N ASP A 625 -6.48 -19.52 -2.76
CA ASP A 625 -5.99 -18.14 -2.77
C ASP A 625 -5.03 -17.85 -1.61
N ALA A 626 -5.25 -18.43 -0.41
CA ALA A 626 -4.33 -18.29 0.72
C ALA A 626 -2.92 -18.82 0.42
N TRP A 627 -2.78 -19.85 -0.43
CA TRP A 627 -1.49 -20.37 -0.86
C TRP A 627 -0.88 -19.56 -2.00
N LEU A 628 -1.69 -19.19 -2.98
CA LEU A 628 -1.22 -18.41 -4.13
C LEU A 628 -0.77 -17.01 -3.74
N LYS A 629 -1.54 -16.31 -2.90
CA LYS A 629 -1.15 -14.98 -2.40
C LYS A 629 0.09 -15.03 -1.52
N LYS A 630 0.31 -16.14 -0.81
CA LYS A 630 1.56 -16.36 -0.06
C LYS A 630 2.76 -16.42 -1.01
N TYR A 631 2.66 -17.12 -2.14
CA TYR A 631 3.70 -17.09 -3.17
C TYR A 631 3.91 -15.68 -3.73
N LEU A 632 2.82 -15.00 -4.13
CA LEU A 632 2.87 -13.68 -4.74
C LEU A 632 3.52 -12.64 -3.80
N LEU A 633 3.19 -12.63 -2.51
CA LEU A 633 3.78 -11.72 -1.52
C LEU A 633 5.23 -12.08 -1.16
N LEU A 634 5.61 -13.36 -1.24
CA LEU A 634 6.99 -13.78 -1.01
C LEU A 634 7.92 -13.36 -2.16
N TYR A 635 7.52 -13.58 -3.41
CA TYR A 635 8.45 -13.49 -4.55
C TYR A 635 8.24 -12.28 -5.47
N ILE A 636 7.02 -11.74 -5.57
CA ILE A 636 6.68 -10.75 -6.60
C ILE A 636 6.36 -9.39 -6.01
N PHE A 637 5.35 -9.31 -5.13
CA PHE A 637 4.84 -8.03 -4.65
C PHE A 637 5.57 -7.51 -3.42
N VAL A 638 5.78 -6.20 -3.39
CA VAL A 638 6.39 -5.47 -2.28
C VAL A 638 5.36 -4.56 -1.59
N THR A 639 5.49 -4.42 -0.28
CA THR A 639 4.66 -3.53 0.53
C THR A 639 5.20 -2.11 0.42
N LYS A 640 4.44 -1.20 -0.21
CA LYS A 640 4.93 0.17 -0.46
C LYS A 640 5.06 0.98 0.83
N THR A 641 4.06 0.92 1.69
CA THR A 641 3.99 1.63 2.96
C THR A 641 3.44 0.70 4.04
N GLU A 642 4.20 0.50 5.12
CA GLU A 642 3.77 -0.32 6.25
C GLU A 642 2.87 0.52 7.19
N SER A 643 1.64 0.05 7.38
CA SER A 643 0.60 0.57 8.29
C SER A 643 0.78 0.02 9.70
N GLY A 644 1.50 -1.09 9.84
CA GLY A 644 1.76 -1.75 11.11
C GLY A 644 0.56 -2.55 11.62
N GLY A 645 -0.17 -3.23 10.74
CA GLY A 645 -1.33 -4.05 11.10
C GLY A 645 -2.60 -3.25 11.40
N ARG A 646 -2.61 -1.92 11.21
CA ARG A 646 -3.81 -1.07 11.46
C ARG A 646 -4.98 -1.39 10.53
N PHE A 647 -4.75 -2.12 9.43
CA PHE A 647 -5.83 -2.62 8.57
C PHE A 647 -6.76 -3.60 9.29
N TRP A 648 -6.25 -4.38 10.26
CA TRP A 648 -7.02 -5.41 10.97
C TRP A 648 -8.33 -4.90 11.56
N ARG A 649 -8.32 -3.71 12.18
CA ARG A 649 -9.54 -3.14 12.79
C ARG A 649 -10.64 -2.88 11.76
N VAL A 650 -10.28 -2.51 10.54
CA VAL A 650 -11.26 -2.32 9.46
C VAL A 650 -11.83 -3.67 9.06
N LEU A 651 -10.99 -4.68 8.86
CA LEU A 651 -11.40 -6.03 8.46
C LEU A 651 -12.32 -6.67 9.51
N PHE A 652 -11.93 -6.62 10.79
CA PHE A 652 -12.73 -7.14 11.90
C PHE A 652 -14.13 -6.50 11.95
N ASN A 653 -14.21 -5.17 11.85
CA ASN A 653 -15.49 -4.47 11.85
C ASN A 653 -16.38 -4.83 10.64
N ARG A 654 -15.78 -5.15 9.48
CA ARG A 654 -16.52 -5.59 8.29
C ARG A 654 -16.96 -7.05 8.37
N MET A 655 -16.16 -7.92 8.96
CA MET A 655 -16.57 -9.30 9.23
C MET A 655 -17.75 -9.35 10.22
N ILE A 656 -17.70 -8.57 11.31
CA ILE A 656 -18.85 -8.48 12.24
C ILE A 656 -20.10 -7.96 11.51
N PHE A 657 -19.95 -6.97 10.64
CA PHE A 657 -21.07 -6.49 9.82
C PHE A 657 -21.60 -7.57 8.85
N ALA A 658 -20.73 -8.35 8.22
CA ALA A 658 -21.12 -9.43 7.32
C ALA A 658 -21.92 -10.53 8.04
N ILE A 659 -21.52 -10.88 9.26
CA ILE A 659 -22.23 -11.84 10.11
C ILE A 659 -23.58 -11.26 10.54
N LEU A 660 -23.63 -10.00 10.98
CA LEU A 660 -24.89 -9.32 11.30
C LEU A 660 -25.84 -9.27 10.09
N LEU A 661 -25.32 -9.01 8.89
CA LEU A 661 -26.12 -9.01 7.66
C LEU A 661 -26.66 -10.40 7.34
N SER A 662 -25.85 -11.45 7.51
CA SER A 662 -26.27 -12.85 7.37
C SER A 662 -27.42 -13.19 8.33
N ASN A 663 -27.30 -12.82 9.61
CA ASN A 663 -28.38 -13.03 10.59
C ASN A 663 -29.68 -12.31 10.24
N ILE A 664 -29.59 -11.11 9.65
CA ILE A 664 -30.78 -10.38 9.16
C ILE A 664 -31.44 -11.13 8.01
N ILE A 665 -30.66 -11.68 7.08
CA ILE A 665 -31.19 -12.46 5.95
C ILE A 665 -31.82 -13.77 6.45
N ILE A 666 -31.19 -14.47 7.39
CA ILE A 666 -31.74 -15.68 8.00
C ILE A 666 -33.06 -15.36 8.72
N ALA A 667 -33.13 -14.26 9.47
CA ALA A 667 -34.35 -13.82 10.13
C ALA A 667 -35.47 -13.49 9.10
N LEU A 668 -35.11 -12.93 7.94
CA LEU A 668 -36.06 -12.68 6.85
C LEU A 668 -36.63 -14.00 6.28
N VAL A 669 -35.78 -15.01 6.07
CA VAL A 669 -36.20 -16.33 5.58
C VAL A 669 -37.10 -17.03 6.60
N ILE A 670 -36.73 -17.01 7.88
CA ILE A 670 -37.55 -17.57 8.96
C ILE A 670 -38.87 -16.81 9.07
N ARG A 671 -38.89 -15.49 8.87
CA ARG A 671 -40.15 -14.74 8.90
C ARG A 671 -41.06 -15.08 7.73
N ALA A 672 -40.51 -15.45 6.57
CA ALA A 672 -41.29 -15.78 5.39
C ALA A 672 -42.03 -17.12 5.52
N LYS A 673 -41.38 -18.17 6.06
CA LYS A 673 -41.98 -19.52 6.15
C LYS A 673 -42.17 -20.06 7.56
N GLY A 674 -41.54 -19.45 8.55
CA GLY A 674 -41.49 -19.92 9.94
C GLY A 674 -42.44 -19.18 10.88
N THR A 675 -42.28 -19.45 12.16
CA THR A 675 -43.10 -18.89 13.24
C THR A 675 -42.41 -17.71 13.92
N TRP A 676 -43.19 -16.81 14.54
CA TRP A 676 -42.64 -15.67 15.28
C TRP A 676 -41.73 -16.08 16.45
N THR A 677 -41.97 -17.25 17.06
CA THR A 677 -41.13 -17.81 18.12
C THR A 677 -39.69 -18.06 17.63
N GLN A 678 -39.52 -18.60 16.42
CA GLN A 678 -38.21 -18.81 15.81
C GLN A 678 -37.47 -17.49 15.57
N VAL A 679 -38.17 -16.42 15.20
CA VAL A 679 -37.59 -15.08 15.01
C VAL A 679 -37.13 -14.49 16.36
N TYR A 680 -37.92 -14.65 17.43
CA TYR A 680 -37.54 -14.16 18.76
C TYR A 680 -36.25 -14.82 19.27
N CYS A 681 -36.03 -16.10 18.95
CA CYS A 681 -34.79 -16.81 19.29
C CYS A 681 -33.53 -16.24 18.59
N MET A 682 -33.66 -15.45 17.52
CA MET A 682 -32.52 -14.82 16.84
C MET A 682 -32.14 -13.45 17.39
N ILE A 683 -33.04 -12.77 18.10
CA ILE A 683 -32.82 -11.40 18.61
C ILE A 683 -31.56 -11.29 19.49
N PRO A 684 -31.19 -12.26 20.34
CA PRO A 684 -29.97 -12.15 21.16
C PRO A 684 -28.65 -12.10 20.37
N LEU A 685 -28.59 -12.73 19.19
CA LEU A 685 -27.38 -12.85 18.37
C LEU A 685 -26.74 -11.48 18.01
N PRO A 686 -27.46 -10.50 17.43
CA PRO A 686 -26.87 -9.20 17.11
C PRO A 686 -26.34 -8.45 18.34
N PHE A 687 -27.01 -8.55 19.50
CA PHE A 687 -26.53 -7.93 20.73
C PHE A 687 -25.24 -8.59 21.23
N LEU A 688 -25.15 -9.92 21.16
CA LEU A 688 -23.95 -10.66 21.51
C LEU A 688 -22.77 -10.23 20.62
N LEU A 689 -22.97 -10.15 19.30
CA LEU A 689 -21.94 -9.71 18.34
C LEU A 689 -21.45 -8.28 18.60
N ILE A 690 -22.38 -7.36 18.92
CA ILE A 690 -22.04 -5.97 19.26
C ILE A 690 -21.29 -5.91 20.59
N GLY A 691 -21.73 -6.66 21.60
CA GLY A 691 -21.04 -6.81 22.88
C GLY A 691 -19.62 -7.35 22.71
N PHE A 692 -19.46 -8.40 21.92
CA PHE A 692 -18.17 -9.00 21.56
C PHE A 692 -17.23 -8.01 20.88
N LYS A 693 -17.74 -7.20 19.93
CA LYS A 693 -16.98 -6.13 19.30
C LYS A 693 -16.47 -5.10 20.30
N PHE A 694 -17.32 -4.65 21.24
CA PHE A 694 -16.91 -3.69 22.27
C PHE A 694 -15.89 -4.30 23.24
N PHE A 695 -16.06 -5.56 23.61
CA PHE A 695 -15.11 -6.30 24.43
C PHE A 695 -13.72 -6.38 23.77
N CYS A 696 -13.65 -6.79 22.50
CA CYS A 696 -12.39 -6.86 21.75
C CYS A 696 -11.72 -5.48 21.62
N LYS A 697 -12.51 -4.43 21.34
CA LYS A 697 -12.03 -3.06 21.27
C LYS A 697 -11.40 -2.64 22.60
N ARG A 698 -12.06 -2.85 23.74
CA ARG A 698 -11.55 -2.43 25.05
C ARG A 698 -10.30 -3.22 25.46
N LYS A 699 -10.25 -4.52 25.16
CA LYS A 699 -9.14 -5.40 25.58
C LYS A 699 -7.87 -5.22 24.75
N PHE A 700 -8.00 -5.07 23.42
CA PHE A 700 -6.85 -5.19 22.53
C PHE A 700 -6.46 -3.91 21.77
N ASP A 701 -7.40 -3.02 21.42
CA ASP A 701 -7.08 -1.87 20.56
C ASP A 701 -5.95 -1.01 21.13
N ASP A 702 -6.03 -0.70 22.43
CA ASP A 702 -5.06 0.18 23.11
C ASP A 702 -3.67 -0.47 23.13
N ASN A 703 -3.62 -1.79 23.32
CA ASN A 703 -2.38 -2.56 23.29
C ASN A 703 -1.75 -2.62 21.89
N MET A 704 -2.55 -2.62 20.84
CA MET A 704 -2.04 -2.64 19.47
C MET A 704 -1.51 -1.29 18.99
N GLN A 705 -1.99 -0.19 19.60
CA GLN A 705 -1.64 1.16 19.17
C GLN A 705 -0.46 1.74 19.93
N PHE A 706 -0.35 1.47 21.23
CA PHE A 706 0.67 2.06 22.10
C PHE A 706 1.59 0.99 22.67
N TYR A 707 2.91 1.25 22.63
CA TYR A 707 3.93 0.38 23.20
C TYR A 707 3.80 0.34 24.73
N ASN A 708 3.99 1.48 25.39
CA ASN A 708 3.77 1.65 26.83
C ASN A 708 2.50 2.51 27.08
N LYS A 709 1.82 2.23 28.20
CA LYS A 709 0.66 2.98 28.71
C LYS A 709 0.93 3.66 30.06
N ALA A 710 2.00 3.25 30.76
CA ALA A 710 2.25 3.65 32.13
C ALA A 710 2.75 5.09 32.23
N ASN A 711 2.41 5.76 33.33
CA ASN A 711 3.20 6.86 33.86
C ASN A 711 4.53 6.23 34.31
N LEU A 712 5.60 6.53 33.60
CA LEU A 712 6.95 6.15 34.00
C LEU A 712 7.30 7.01 35.22
N THR A 713 6.99 6.53 36.43
CA THR A 713 7.37 7.19 37.68
C THR A 713 8.87 7.06 37.95
N ASP A 714 9.51 6.01 37.42
CA ASP A 714 10.98 5.90 37.39
C ASP A 714 11.56 6.71 36.25
N SER A 715 11.76 8.00 36.51
CA SER A 715 12.59 8.87 35.67
C SER A 715 14.09 8.52 35.73
N GLU A 716 14.50 7.72 36.73
CA GLU A 716 15.90 7.37 37.03
C GLU A 716 16.39 6.07 36.34
N ALA A 717 15.49 5.10 36.08
CA ALA A 717 15.81 3.85 35.39
C ALA A 717 16.04 4.00 33.87
N LEU A 718 15.63 5.14 33.31
CA LEU A 718 15.73 5.46 31.88
C LEU A 718 16.65 6.68 31.74
N GLY A 719 17.95 6.45 31.89
CA GLY A 719 18.98 7.49 31.94
C GLY A 719 18.72 8.66 30.99
N VAL A 720 18.66 9.87 31.54
CA VAL A 720 18.56 11.13 30.79
C VAL A 720 19.87 11.33 30.04
N GLY A 721 19.95 10.84 28.81
CA GLY A 721 21.00 11.20 27.87
C GLY A 721 20.97 12.71 27.65
N LYS A 722 22.11 13.39 27.79
CA LYS A 722 22.19 14.82 27.39
C LYS A 722 21.83 14.92 25.90
N PRO A 723 20.92 15.81 25.50
CA PRO A 723 20.46 15.89 24.12
C PRO A 723 21.59 16.37 23.19
N GLY A 724 22.22 15.46 22.45
CA GLY A 724 23.25 15.83 21.46
C GLY A 724 22.66 16.61 20.28
N LYS A 725 23.18 17.80 19.93
CA LYS A 725 22.67 18.67 18.83
C LYS A 725 22.29 17.91 17.54
N LYS A 726 23.07 16.88 17.18
CA LYS A 726 22.88 15.99 16.01
C LYS A 726 21.48 15.35 15.86
N ALA A 727 20.72 15.13 16.94
CA ALA A 727 19.38 14.52 16.84
C ALA A 727 18.29 15.51 16.35
N GLY A 728 18.49 16.81 16.50
CA GLY A 728 17.55 17.85 16.07
C GLY A 728 17.61 18.06 14.56
N ASP A 729 18.83 18.13 14.01
CA ASP A 729 19.06 18.22 12.57
C ASP A 729 18.50 17.00 11.82
N ARG A 730 18.51 15.82 12.47
CA ARG A 730 17.86 14.61 11.96
C ARG A 730 16.34 14.75 11.92
N LEU A 731 15.71 15.36 12.93
CA LEU A 731 14.27 15.59 12.91
C LEU A 731 13.87 16.51 11.75
N TYR A 732 14.58 17.63 11.57
CA TYR A 732 14.28 18.59 10.49
C TYR A 732 14.52 18.00 9.10
N SER A 733 15.63 17.28 8.90
CA SER A 733 15.92 16.64 7.61
C SER A 733 14.94 15.52 7.23
N ARG A 734 14.37 14.81 8.23
CA ARG A 734 13.52 13.63 8.01
C ARG A 734 12.02 13.94 8.01
N PHE A 735 11.56 14.72 8.98
CA PHE A 735 10.17 15.17 9.12
C PHE A 735 9.95 16.59 8.58
N GLY A 736 10.94 17.16 7.90
CA GLY A 736 10.74 18.28 6.99
C GLY A 736 10.04 17.86 5.71
N HIS A 737 9.46 18.84 5.01
CA HIS A 737 8.79 18.58 3.73
C HIS A 737 9.80 17.98 2.72
N PRO A 738 9.49 16.86 2.03
CA PRO A 738 10.45 16.12 1.19
C PRO A 738 11.01 16.97 0.06
N ALA A 739 10.24 17.91 -0.46
CA ALA A 739 10.68 18.86 -1.48
C ALA A 739 11.95 19.66 -1.11
N LEU A 740 12.22 19.84 0.20
CA LEU A 740 13.40 20.54 0.70
C LEU A 740 14.67 19.73 0.47
N ASN A 741 14.65 18.47 0.86
CA ASN A 741 15.85 17.63 0.96
C ASN A 741 16.00 16.63 -0.19
N LYS A 742 14.94 16.39 -0.98
CA LYS A 742 14.97 15.41 -2.07
C LYS A 742 15.87 15.92 -3.23
N PRO A 743 16.86 15.14 -3.68
CA PRO A 743 17.64 15.51 -4.86
C PRO A 743 16.74 15.54 -6.11
N LEU A 744 17.09 16.39 -7.07
CA LEU A 744 16.35 16.49 -8.34
C LEU A 744 16.80 15.38 -9.30
N PRO A 745 15.86 14.68 -9.97
CA PRO A 745 16.20 13.59 -10.89
C PRO A 745 17.02 14.12 -12.07
N THR A 746 18.08 13.40 -12.43
CA THR A 746 18.89 13.66 -13.63
C THR A 746 18.35 12.87 -14.81
N PRO A 747 18.47 13.37 -16.06
CA PRO A 747 18.10 12.60 -17.24
C PRO A 747 19.01 11.38 -17.43
N MET A 748 18.43 10.22 -17.68
CA MET A 748 19.14 8.95 -17.90
C MET A 748 19.16 8.57 -19.38
N VAL A 749 20.34 8.26 -19.90
CA VAL A 749 20.57 7.88 -21.29
C VAL A 749 21.36 6.58 -21.36
N HIS A 750 21.11 5.81 -22.42
CA HIS A 750 21.78 4.55 -22.65
C HIS A 750 23.27 4.76 -23.03
N ALA A 751 24.18 3.89 -22.57
CA ALA A 751 25.62 4.03 -22.86
C ALA A 751 25.95 4.14 -24.35
N LYS A 752 25.30 3.35 -25.20
CA LYS A 752 25.47 3.42 -26.66
C LYS A 752 25.16 4.80 -27.25
N ALA A 753 24.32 5.58 -26.58
CA ALA A 753 23.87 6.90 -27.04
C ALA A 753 24.60 8.06 -26.34
N ALA A 754 25.54 7.78 -25.43
CA ALA A 754 26.21 8.80 -24.63
C ALA A 754 27.07 9.75 -25.47
N GLU A 755 27.80 9.24 -26.46
CA GLU A 755 28.66 10.05 -27.33
C GLU A 755 27.85 11.00 -28.21
N ALA A 756 26.82 10.48 -28.87
CA ALA A 756 25.87 11.27 -29.66
C ALA A 756 25.18 12.34 -28.81
N LEU A 757 24.89 12.05 -27.54
CA LEU A 757 24.24 13.00 -26.65
C LEU A 757 25.16 14.16 -26.24
N LYS A 758 26.47 13.93 -26.05
CA LYS A 758 27.43 15.01 -25.71
C LYS A 758 27.43 16.14 -26.75
N GLN A 759 27.19 15.81 -28.02
CA GLN A 759 27.15 16.78 -29.12
C GLN A 759 25.84 17.59 -29.18
N ILE A 760 24.77 17.07 -28.58
CA ILE A 760 23.40 17.58 -28.75
C ILE A 760 22.91 18.27 -27.48
N TYR A 761 23.31 17.79 -26.30
CA TYR A 761 22.79 18.24 -25.02
C TYR A 761 23.69 19.29 -24.37
N ARG A 762 23.16 20.50 -24.17
CA ARG A 762 23.82 21.57 -23.41
C ARG A 762 23.56 21.36 -21.92
N GLY A 763 24.64 21.26 -21.14
CA GLY A 763 24.61 20.75 -19.77
C GLY A 763 23.85 21.57 -18.70
N ARG A 764 23.96 21.08 -17.46
CA ARG A 764 23.40 21.65 -16.23
C ARG A 764 24.25 22.84 -15.74
N LEU A 765 23.63 23.76 -14.99
CA LEU A 765 24.35 24.85 -14.32
C LEU A 765 25.43 24.28 -13.37
N GLY A 766 26.70 24.54 -13.67
CA GLY A 766 27.85 24.21 -12.81
C GLY A 766 29.11 23.74 -13.53
N THR A 767 29.02 23.27 -14.78
CA THR A 767 30.20 23.05 -15.62
C THR A 767 30.40 24.26 -16.52
N PRO A 768 31.36 25.16 -16.25
CA PRO A 768 31.97 25.88 -17.35
C PRO A 768 32.52 24.83 -18.32
N ASP A 769 32.43 25.09 -19.62
CA ASP A 769 33.08 24.27 -20.65
C ASP A 769 34.56 24.10 -20.26
N SER A 770 34.94 22.94 -19.73
CA SER A 770 36.35 22.55 -19.76
C SER A 770 36.62 22.09 -21.17
N SER A 771 36.78 23.06 -22.06
CA SER A 771 37.41 22.88 -23.35
C SER A 771 38.77 22.24 -23.12
N GLY A 772 38.91 20.98 -23.56
CA GLY A 772 40.17 20.30 -23.77
C GLY A 772 40.89 19.82 -22.51
N ASP A 773 40.70 18.55 -22.15
CA ASP A 773 41.78 17.76 -21.56
C ASP A 773 41.58 16.28 -21.91
N TYR A 774 42.46 15.78 -22.78
CA TYR A 774 42.60 14.37 -23.11
C TYR A 774 43.27 13.65 -21.93
N THR A 775 42.54 12.80 -21.22
CA THR A 775 43.12 11.70 -20.45
C THR A 775 42.15 10.51 -20.42
N ASP A 776 42.63 9.32 -20.81
CA ASP A 776 41.88 8.05 -20.79
C ASP A 776 41.58 7.52 -19.37
N ILE A 777 41.84 8.33 -18.34
CA ILE A 777 41.56 8.04 -16.94
C ILE A 777 40.88 9.28 -16.36
N ALA A 778 39.55 9.27 -16.37
CA ALA A 778 38.76 10.30 -15.70
C ALA A 778 39.03 10.25 -14.18
N MET A 779 39.87 11.15 -13.66
CA MET A 779 40.01 11.35 -12.22
C MET A 779 38.69 11.88 -11.66
N GLN A 780 38.14 11.17 -10.68
CA GLN A 780 36.90 11.59 -10.01
C GLN A 780 37.19 12.86 -9.19
N SER A 781 36.42 13.92 -9.39
CA SER A 781 36.56 15.13 -8.57
C SER A 781 36.36 14.80 -7.09
N MET A 782 37.14 15.43 -6.22
CA MET A 782 37.06 15.17 -4.78
C MET A 782 35.97 16.02 -4.12
N SER A 783 35.30 15.46 -3.11
CA SER A 783 34.30 16.20 -2.34
C SER A 783 34.96 17.34 -1.55
N ALA A 784 34.50 18.58 -1.74
CA ALA A 784 34.93 19.73 -0.93
C ALA A 784 34.58 19.61 0.56
N LEU A 785 33.61 18.76 0.91
CA LEU A 785 33.16 18.48 2.28
C LEU A 785 33.83 17.23 2.88
N GLN A 786 34.44 16.36 2.06
CA GLN A 786 35.11 15.13 2.47
C GLN A 786 36.37 14.90 1.63
N PRO A 787 37.53 15.46 2.04
CA PRO A 787 38.81 15.27 1.34
C PRO A 787 39.17 13.78 1.22
N GLY A 788 39.65 13.34 0.06
CA GLY A 788 40.06 11.95 -0.18
C GLY A 788 38.94 10.99 -0.60
N LYS A 789 37.69 11.46 -0.72
CA LYS A 789 36.61 10.72 -1.38
C LYS A 789 36.24 11.36 -2.70
N SER A 790 36.07 10.52 -3.71
CA SER A 790 35.43 10.95 -4.95
C SER A 790 34.02 11.45 -4.67
N THR A 791 33.61 12.49 -5.40
CA THR A 791 32.22 12.90 -5.49
C THR A 791 31.43 11.74 -6.10
N GLY A 792 30.96 10.79 -5.29
CA GLY A 792 30.06 9.74 -5.77
C GLY A 792 28.91 10.40 -6.52
N PRO A 793 28.54 9.89 -7.72
CA PRO A 793 27.99 10.56 -8.94
C PRO A 793 27.43 12.00 -8.88
N SER A 794 27.95 12.86 -8.01
CA SER A 794 27.39 14.17 -7.64
C SER A 794 28.31 15.31 -8.05
N GLY A 795 29.48 15.00 -8.61
CA GLY A 795 30.16 15.89 -9.56
C GLY A 795 29.33 15.86 -10.84
N SER A 796 28.55 16.91 -11.07
CA SER A 796 27.40 16.95 -11.97
C SER A 796 27.75 16.71 -13.44
N ALA A 797 27.79 15.45 -13.86
CA ALA A 797 27.62 15.13 -15.26
C ALA A 797 26.22 15.64 -15.70
N PRO A 798 26.12 16.30 -16.87
CA PRO A 798 24.86 16.90 -17.33
C PRO A 798 23.73 15.87 -17.55
N PHE A 799 24.08 14.60 -17.71
CA PHE A 799 23.19 13.46 -17.83
C PHE A 799 23.87 12.22 -17.26
N GLU A 800 23.08 11.22 -16.93
CA GLU A 800 23.57 9.96 -16.40
C GLU A 800 23.58 8.89 -17.47
N VAL A 801 24.74 8.28 -17.65
CA VAL A 801 24.93 7.21 -18.63
C VAL A 801 24.73 5.87 -17.93
N VAL A 802 23.75 5.10 -18.41
CA VAL A 802 23.45 3.76 -17.88
C VAL A 802 23.95 2.70 -18.88
N PRO A 803 24.92 1.86 -18.50
CA PRO A 803 25.39 0.76 -19.34
C PRO A 803 24.37 -0.39 -19.38
N GLU A 804 24.42 -1.20 -20.44
CA GLU A 804 23.46 -2.30 -20.68
C GLU A 804 23.40 -3.30 -19.53
N ASN A 805 24.55 -3.60 -18.93
CA ASN A 805 24.69 -4.51 -17.79
C ASN A 805 24.08 -3.95 -16.49
N GLN A 806 23.79 -2.65 -16.42
CA GLN A 806 23.22 -1.98 -15.26
C GLN A 806 21.76 -1.54 -15.45
N LEU A 807 21.06 -1.95 -16.51
CA LEU A 807 19.63 -1.65 -16.72
C LEU A 807 18.68 -2.37 -15.72
N ASP A 808 19.22 -2.88 -14.63
CA ASP A 808 18.54 -3.65 -13.62
C ASP A 808 18.33 -2.82 -12.35
N PHE A 809 17.16 -2.98 -11.72
CA PHE A 809 16.80 -2.24 -10.51
C PHE A 809 17.77 -2.45 -9.34
N SER A 810 18.50 -3.56 -9.31
CA SER A 810 19.49 -3.88 -8.26
C SER A 810 20.53 -2.77 -8.06
N TYR A 811 21.01 -2.15 -9.15
CA TYR A 811 22.00 -1.07 -9.09
C TYR A 811 21.42 0.26 -8.60
N PHE A 812 20.11 0.45 -8.81
CA PHE A 812 19.41 1.70 -8.53
C PHE A 812 18.58 1.68 -7.24
N LYS A 813 18.52 0.53 -6.52
CA LYS A 813 17.64 0.34 -5.35
C LYS A 813 17.85 1.35 -4.21
N ASN A 814 19.07 1.87 -4.06
CA ASN A 814 19.43 2.77 -2.95
C ASN A 814 19.20 4.25 -3.28
N ARG A 815 18.98 4.58 -4.55
CA ARG A 815 18.79 5.96 -4.99
C ARG A 815 17.41 6.47 -4.58
N ALA A 816 17.33 7.71 -4.09
CA ALA A 816 16.08 8.32 -3.62
C ALA A 816 14.94 8.20 -4.64
N ASP A 817 15.21 8.47 -5.92
CA ASP A 817 14.21 8.46 -7.01
C ASP A 817 13.53 7.10 -7.19
N PHE A 818 14.30 6.01 -7.10
CA PHE A 818 13.80 4.63 -7.29
C PHE A 818 13.35 3.99 -5.98
N ARG A 819 14.08 4.24 -4.89
CA ARG A 819 13.78 3.70 -3.57
C ARG A 819 12.44 4.17 -3.04
N ASP A 820 12.11 5.44 -3.22
CA ASP A 820 10.84 5.99 -2.73
C ASP A 820 9.62 5.43 -3.46
N GLU A 821 9.80 5.11 -4.74
CA GLU A 821 8.72 4.62 -5.59
C GLU A 821 8.56 3.09 -5.52
N TYR A 822 9.68 2.34 -5.45
CA TYR A 822 9.74 0.88 -5.62
C TYR A 822 10.44 0.10 -4.50
N GLY A 823 11.18 0.77 -3.61
CA GLY A 823 11.93 0.09 -2.54
C GLY A 823 11.05 -0.59 -1.50
N GLY A 824 9.81 -0.14 -1.34
CA GLY A 824 8.93 -0.65 -0.29
C GLY A 824 9.48 -0.47 1.13
N GLY A 825 8.67 -0.79 2.12
CA GLY A 825 9.07 -0.70 3.53
C GLY A 825 9.99 -1.83 4.00
N ILE A 826 10.25 -2.83 3.14
CA ILE A 826 10.89 -4.10 3.47
C ILE A 826 12.42 -4.00 3.47
N TYR A 827 13.03 -3.24 2.56
CA TYR A 827 14.51 -3.14 2.48
C TYR A 827 15.09 -2.16 3.51
N GLY A 828 14.54 -2.15 4.73
CA GLY A 828 14.99 -1.35 5.88
C GLY A 828 15.66 -0.05 5.48
N ARG A 829 14.88 1.02 5.25
CA ARG A 829 15.43 2.29 4.78
C ARG A 829 16.53 2.76 5.74
N PRO A 830 17.80 2.88 5.32
CA PRO A 830 18.91 3.27 6.22
C PRO A 830 18.65 4.62 6.90
N GLU A 831 17.84 5.45 6.25
CA GLU A 831 17.34 6.75 6.70
C GLU A 831 16.29 6.71 7.80
N ASP A 832 15.51 5.64 7.89
CA ASP A 832 14.51 5.45 8.94
C ASP A 832 15.17 4.91 10.23
N LEU A 833 16.34 4.27 10.12
CA LEU A 833 17.10 3.70 11.22
C LEU A 833 18.10 4.71 11.82
N ILE A 834 18.15 4.80 13.14
CA ILE A 834 19.21 5.51 13.86
C ILE A 834 20.43 4.58 13.89
N SER A 835 21.42 4.79 13.02
CA SER A 835 22.76 4.21 13.18
C SER A 835 23.70 5.23 13.84
N GLU A 836 24.50 4.80 14.80
CA GLU A 836 25.50 5.66 15.48
C GLU A 836 26.62 6.11 14.54
N ARG A 837 26.85 5.36 13.45
CA ARG A 837 27.63 5.76 12.28
C ARG A 837 26.74 5.80 11.05
N SER A 838 26.20 6.98 10.73
CA SER A 838 25.36 7.17 9.54
C SER A 838 26.06 8.01 8.45
N GLN A 839 27.32 8.41 8.67
CA GLN A 839 28.12 9.17 7.70
C GLN A 839 29.17 8.33 6.96
N THR A 840 29.32 7.05 7.32
CA THR A 840 29.98 6.06 6.48
C THR A 840 28.91 5.22 5.79
N PRO A 841 28.89 5.13 4.44
CA PRO A 841 28.17 4.02 3.82
C PRO A 841 28.72 2.72 4.43
N LYS A 842 27.86 1.74 4.71
CA LYS A 842 28.35 0.39 5.05
C LYS A 842 29.22 -0.06 3.89
N SER A 843 30.54 -0.08 4.09
CA SER A 843 31.42 -0.90 3.28
C SER A 843 31.02 -2.35 3.52
N PHE A 844 30.87 -3.10 2.43
CA PHE A 844 30.52 -4.52 2.42
C PHE A 844 31.73 -5.38 2.87
N MET A 845 32.25 -5.14 4.08
CA MET A 845 33.26 -5.98 4.73
C MET A 845 32.75 -6.33 6.12
N GLY A 846 32.70 -7.64 6.39
CA GLY A 846 31.89 -8.30 7.39
C GLY A 846 32.06 -7.84 8.84
N GLU A 847 30.98 -8.01 9.60
CA GLU A 847 31.06 -8.26 11.03
C GLU A 847 30.65 -9.71 11.24
N TRP A 848 31.57 -10.48 11.83
CA TRP A 848 31.58 -11.93 12.10
C TRP A 848 32.08 -12.84 10.97
N SER A 849 33.35 -13.22 11.09
CA SER A 849 33.93 -14.43 10.50
C SER A 849 34.62 -15.24 11.61
N PRO A 850 34.20 -16.49 11.89
CA PRO A 850 35.10 -17.50 12.43
C PRO A 850 36.09 -17.92 11.33
N SER A 851 37.27 -18.34 11.76
CA SER A 851 38.41 -18.76 10.97
C SER A 851 38.15 -19.55 9.68
N SER A 852 38.99 -19.25 8.68
CA SER A 852 39.60 -20.16 7.69
C SER A 852 39.20 -20.03 6.21
N SER A 853 40.26 -19.92 5.40
CA SER A 853 40.49 -20.51 4.07
C SER A 853 39.71 -19.96 2.87
N ARG A 854 40.30 -18.94 2.22
CA ARG A 854 39.95 -18.49 0.86
C ARG A 854 40.31 -19.55 -0.19
N ALA A 855 39.41 -19.78 -1.15
CA ALA A 855 39.75 -20.26 -2.49
C ALA A 855 39.66 -19.07 -3.46
N SER A 856 40.74 -18.80 -4.20
CA SER A 856 40.85 -17.76 -5.22
C SER A 856 40.45 -18.28 -6.61
N SER A 857 39.67 -17.47 -7.35
CA SER A 857 39.41 -17.66 -8.79
C SER A 857 40.61 -17.29 -9.66
N PRO A 858 40.69 -17.80 -10.91
CA PRO A 858 41.94 -18.01 -11.65
C PRO A 858 42.42 -16.77 -12.42
N ALA A 859 43.73 -16.55 -12.43
CA ALA A 859 44.43 -15.63 -13.34
C ALA A 859 45.14 -16.42 -14.45
N PRO A 860 45.45 -15.82 -15.62
CA PRO A 860 45.98 -16.51 -16.79
C PRO A 860 47.42 -16.98 -16.59
N SER A 861 47.71 -18.15 -17.17
CA SER A 861 48.95 -18.91 -17.13
C SER A 861 50.14 -18.23 -17.80
N VAL A 862 51.27 -18.15 -17.10
CA VAL A 862 52.62 -18.01 -17.66
C VAL A 862 53.46 -19.15 -17.06
N PRO A 863 54.27 -19.88 -17.86
CA PRO A 863 54.85 -21.16 -17.43
C PRO A 863 56.14 -20.99 -16.61
N PRO A 864 56.41 -21.83 -15.59
CA PRO A 864 57.74 -21.96 -15.01
C PRO A 864 58.45 -23.25 -15.44
N LEU A 865 59.74 -23.13 -15.71
CA LEU A 865 60.71 -24.22 -15.90
C LEU A 865 61.10 -24.87 -14.55
N PRO A 866 61.68 -26.09 -14.55
CA PRO A 866 61.55 -27.07 -13.47
C PRO A 866 62.72 -27.07 -12.48
N GLY A 867 62.47 -27.55 -11.26
CA GLY A 867 63.54 -27.80 -10.29
C GLY A 867 63.14 -28.48 -9.00
N ARG A 868 63.30 -29.82 -8.99
CA ARG A 868 63.77 -30.68 -7.89
C ARG A 868 62.82 -31.21 -6.79
N LYS A 869 62.73 -32.54 -6.84
CA LYS A 869 62.23 -33.62 -5.96
C LYS A 869 62.54 -33.57 -4.45
N GLY A 870 61.69 -34.30 -3.72
CA GLY A 870 61.95 -35.07 -2.49
C GLY A 870 61.07 -34.61 -1.31
N TYR A 871 60.35 -35.41 -0.53
CA TYR A 871 60.29 -36.86 -0.31
C TYR A 871 58.95 -37.19 0.40
N GLU A 872 58.53 -38.46 0.34
CA GLU A 872 57.29 -39.06 0.89
C GLU A 872 57.30 -39.33 2.41
N GLY A 873 56.10 -39.58 2.97
CA GLY A 873 55.82 -40.57 4.03
C GLY A 873 55.05 -40.01 5.25
N LEU A 874 53.74 -40.20 5.45
CA LEU A 874 52.90 -41.37 5.83
C LEU A 874 52.63 -41.53 7.35
N ASP A 875 51.33 -41.72 7.68
CA ASP A 875 50.69 -42.47 8.80
C ASP A 875 50.77 -41.99 10.27
N ILE A 876 49.91 -42.42 11.23
CA ILE A 876 48.44 -42.63 11.46
C ILE A 876 48.33 -42.99 12.99
N ALA A 877 47.14 -42.81 13.59
CA ALA A 877 46.64 -43.37 14.89
C ALA A 877 47.13 -42.72 16.22
N ASP A 878 46.41 -42.65 17.36
CA ASP A 878 45.14 -43.21 17.86
C ASP A 878 44.71 -42.49 19.19
N GLY A 879 43.47 -42.68 19.68
CA GLY A 879 43.15 -42.68 21.13
C GLY A 879 42.17 -41.63 21.73
N ARG A 880 41.02 -42.09 22.26
CA ARG A 880 39.90 -41.41 22.98
C ARG A 880 40.04 -41.51 24.55
N PRO A 881 39.05 -41.19 25.42
CA PRO A 881 38.10 -40.04 25.64
C PRO A 881 37.89 -39.66 27.16
N SER A 882 36.99 -38.70 27.50
CA SER A 882 36.08 -38.57 28.71
C SER A 882 35.83 -37.09 29.12
N ASP A 883 34.57 -36.58 29.10
CA ASP A 883 33.52 -36.42 30.16
C ASP A 883 33.53 -35.00 30.78
N LEU A 884 32.52 -34.13 30.56
CA LEU A 884 31.17 -33.96 31.14
C LEU A 884 31.09 -32.95 32.31
N ASP A 885 30.25 -31.90 32.09
CA ASP A 885 29.47 -31.07 33.05
C ASP A 885 30.22 -30.24 34.13
N HIS A 886 29.83 -29.06 34.62
CA HIS A 886 28.57 -28.29 34.78
C HIS A 886 28.96 -26.88 35.34
N PRO A 887 28.16 -26.10 36.13
CA PRO A 887 26.84 -25.48 35.98
C PRO A 887 26.86 -23.93 36.18
N ALA A 888 25.67 -23.34 36.12
CA ALA A 888 25.34 -21.93 36.30
C ALA A 888 25.12 -21.49 37.78
N PHE A 889 25.11 -20.15 37.96
CA PHE A 889 24.56 -19.32 39.07
C PHE A 889 25.40 -19.10 40.35
N ARG A 890 25.81 -17.83 40.60
CA ARG A 890 25.34 -16.96 41.72
C ARG A 890 26.04 -15.56 41.74
N ARG A 891 25.29 -14.53 42.16
CA ARG A 891 25.69 -13.22 42.75
C ARG A 891 25.40 -13.27 44.29
N PRO A 892 25.52 -12.23 45.17
CA PRO A 892 26.07 -10.84 45.11
C PRO A 892 26.88 -10.36 46.38
N GLU A 893 27.35 -9.09 46.33
CA GLU A 893 27.48 -8.04 47.40
C GLU A 893 28.47 -8.09 48.60
N SER A 894 28.85 -6.85 49.04
CA SER A 894 29.87 -6.31 49.98
C SER A 894 29.46 -6.39 51.49
N PRO A 895 30.01 -5.67 52.52
CA PRO A 895 31.16 -4.73 52.71
C PRO A 895 31.95 -4.87 54.08
N GLY A 896 32.91 -3.97 54.35
CA GLY A 896 33.47 -3.62 55.70
C GLY A 896 34.96 -3.93 55.89
N ASP A 897 35.79 -3.25 56.69
CA ASP A 897 35.73 -2.03 57.52
C ASP A 897 37.18 -1.77 58.03
N ASN A 898 37.39 -0.63 58.71
CA ASN A 898 38.47 -0.25 59.65
C ASN A 898 39.42 0.88 59.22
N GLY A 899 39.26 2.01 59.92
CA GLY A 899 40.12 3.17 59.85
C GLY A 899 41.23 3.21 60.91
N SER A 900 42.08 4.24 60.81
CA SER A 900 42.69 4.93 61.95
C SER A 900 43.44 6.20 61.48
N LEU A 901 43.11 7.32 62.15
CA LEU A 901 43.97 8.41 62.63
C LEU A 901 44.84 9.22 61.61
N ALA A 902 44.32 10.42 61.28
CA ALA A 902 44.90 11.79 61.32
C ALA A 902 46.45 12.03 61.36
N PRO A 903 46.95 13.27 61.12
CA PRO A 903 46.57 14.31 60.13
C PRO A 903 47.80 15.05 59.51
N GLY A 904 47.58 15.84 58.45
CA GLY A 904 48.23 17.17 58.32
C GLY A 904 49.38 17.38 57.32
N MET A 905 49.09 18.24 56.34
CA MET A 905 49.93 19.35 55.86
C MET A 905 51.16 19.11 54.95
N GLY A 906 51.16 19.77 53.77
CA GLY A 906 52.34 20.52 53.28
C GLY A 906 53.12 19.99 52.07
N MET A 907 52.84 20.57 50.89
CA MET A 907 53.76 21.10 49.86
C MET A 907 55.16 20.49 49.58
N TYR A 908 55.35 20.17 48.28
CA TYR A 908 56.58 20.09 47.45
C TYR A 908 57.78 19.24 47.87
N SER A 909 58.12 18.26 47.00
CA SER A 909 59.49 17.77 46.79
C SER A 909 59.60 17.04 45.43
N LEU A 910 60.29 17.65 44.48
CA LEU A 910 61.10 17.00 43.43
C LEU A 910 62.50 16.75 44.04
N PRO A 911 63.36 15.78 43.60
CA PRO A 911 64.05 15.93 42.29
C PRO A 911 64.69 14.67 41.63
N ASN A 912 65.25 14.91 40.43
CA ASN A 912 66.44 14.30 39.78
C ASN A 912 66.35 12.85 39.23
N GLU A 913 67.02 12.43 38.16
CA GLU A 913 67.87 13.01 37.08
C GLU A 913 68.19 11.87 36.08
N SER A 914 68.46 12.16 34.80
CA SER A 914 69.63 11.70 34.02
C SER A 914 69.42 11.70 32.48
N GLU A 915 70.01 12.72 31.85
CA GLU A 915 70.64 12.89 30.54
C GLU A 915 70.58 11.82 29.41
N THR A 916 70.38 12.31 28.16
CA THR A 916 71.48 12.44 27.16
C THR A 916 71.06 13.24 25.90
N ARG A 917 71.86 14.28 25.60
CA ARG A 917 72.29 14.95 24.34
C ARG A 917 71.66 14.53 22.99
N LEU A 918 71.62 15.31 21.89
CA LEU A 918 71.86 16.70 21.49
C LEU A 918 71.42 16.76 19.99
N LEU A 919 70.75 17.85 19.61
CA LEU A 919 70.66 18.58 18.32
C LEU A 919 70.97 17.87 16.97
N ASN A 920 70.06 17.99 15.99
CA ASN A 920 70.29 18.88 14.83
C ASN A 920 69.09 19.05 13.86
N HIS A 921 68.90 20.30 13.45
CA HIS A 921 68.14 20.86 12.31
C HIS A 921 66.61 20.99 12.38
N ALA A 922 66.17 22.19 12.77
CA ALA A 922 64.94 22.83 12.33
C ALA A 922 65.26 23.88 11.25
N GLN A 923 64.47 23.93 10.17
CA GLN A 923 64.41 25.04 9.21
C GLN A 923 63.17 25.90 9.51
N GLN A 924 63.40 27.22 9.58
CA GLN A 924 62.44 28.30 9.85
C GLN A 924 61.60 28.65 8.60
N PRO A 925 60.55 29.47 8.75
CA PRO A 925 60.30 30.56 7.83
C PRO A 925 60.52 31.92 8.50
N ALA A 926 61.14 32.82 7.73
CA ALA A 926 61.58 34.14 8.14
C ALA A 926 60.43 35.14 8.34
N ALA A 927 60.64 36.06 9.29
CA ALA A 927 59.95 37.32 9.43
C ALA A 927 60.88 38.47 9.04
N ASN A 928 60.31 39.59 8.60
CA ASN A 928 60.86 40.95 8.67
C ASN A 928 59.63 41.87 8.76
N GLY A 929 59.52 42.89 9.60
CA GLY A 929 60.36 43.50 10.63
C GLY A 929 59.50 44.59 11.29
N GLY A 930 59.75 44.91 12.57
CA GLY A 930 58.96 45.84 13.40
C GLY A 930 59.05 47.34 13.01
N PRO A 931 58.75 48.31 13.90
CA PRO A 931 58.53 48.19 15.35
C PRO A 931 57.27 48.91 15.92
N ASN A 932 56.93 48.50 17.15
CA ASN A 932 56.12 49.16 18.19
C ASN A 932 56.54 50.65 18.45
N PRO A 933 55.78 51.50 19.20
CA PRO A 933 55.04 51.14 20.42
C PRO A 933 53.76 51.92 20.80
N LEU A 934 52.98 51.26 21.68
CA LEU A 934 52.30 51.77 22.90
C LEU A 934 51.74 53.19 22.94
N ASP A 935 50.42 53.28 23.12
CA ASP A 935 49.69 53.99 24.20
C ASP A 935 48.17 53.96 23.85
N ARG A 936 47.16 54.07 24.71
CA ARG A 936 46.90 53.88 26.15
C ARG A 936 45.41 54.33 26.29
N TRP A 937 44.64 53.71 27.19
CA TRP A 937 43.26 54.09 27.62
C TRP A 937 42.12 53.77 26.62
N ARG A 938 41.11 52.93 26.88
CA ARG A 938 40.21 52.67 28.03
C ARG A 938 39.09 53.73 28.18
N THR A 939 37.86 53.21 28.29
CA THR A 939 36.57 53.86 28.64
C THR A 939 35.97 54.70 27.50
N GLY A 940 34.69 54.70 27.17
CA GLY A 940 33.45 54.25 27.82
C GLY A 940 32.35 55.23 27.37
N GLY A 941 31.09 54.81 27.28
CA GLY A 941 29.97 55.77 27.27
C GLY A 941 28.99 55.69 26.11
N TYR A 942 27.75 55.43 26.52
CA TYR A 942 26.46 55.56 25.83
C TYR A 942 26.27 56.84 25.01
N GLY A 943 25.45 56.76 23.94
CA GLY A 943 24.65 57.90 23.49
C GLY A 943 24.15 57.81 22.04
N PRO A 944 22.89 58.19 21.74
CA PRO A 944 22.16 57.80 20.53
C PRO A 944 22.35 58.79 19.37
N VAL A 945 22.06 58.37 18.13
CA VAL A 945 21.91 59.31 17.01
C VAL A 945 20.63 59.01 16.25
N GLU A 946 19.95 60.11 15.97
CA GLU A 946 18.58 60.30 15.51
C GLU A 946 18.35 59.89 14.05
N GLN A 947 17.05 59.77 13.76
CA GLN A 947 16.45 59.66 12.44
C GLN A 947 16.60 60.96 11.66
N GLU A 948 16.95 60.86 10.38
CA GLU A 948 16.54 61.83 9.36
C GLU A 948 15.81 61.08 8.24
N GLU A 949 14.62 61.61 7.90
CA GLU A 949 13.70 61.19 6.85
C GLU A 949 14.04 61.81 5.48
N GLN A 950 13.35 61.30 4.45
CA GLN A 950 13.13 61.82 3.08
C GLN A 950 14.16 61.37 2.01
N ASP A 951 13.80 60.81 0.85
CA ASP A 951 12.51 60.42 0.24
C ASP A 951 12.79 59.59 -1.07
N PRO A 952 11.82 59.17 -1.91
CA PRO A 952 11.64 57.75 -2.21
C PRO A 952 11.53 57.39 -3.72
N TYR A 953 12.18 56.31 -4.18
CA TYR A 953 11.76 55.61 -5.41
C TYR A 953 12.20 54.13 -5.39
N THR A 954 11.33 53.24 -4.88
CA THR A 954 11.36 51.81 -5.24
C THR A 954 9.95 51.34 -5.50
N SER A 955 9.60 51.17 -6.77
CA SER A 955 8.28 50.73 -7.22
C SER A 955 8.08 49.24 -6.93
N TYR A 956 7.12 48.95 -6.05
CA TYR A 956 6.77 47.60 -5.58
C TYR A 956 5.32 47.21 -5.93
N ASP A 957 4.86 47.56 -7.14
CA ASP A 957 3.44 47.37 -7.54
C ASP A 957 3.19 46.45 -8.75
N TYR A 958 4.19 45.73 -9.25
CA TYR A 958 4.00 44.88 -10.44
C TYR A 958 3.22 43.57 -10.21
N TYR A 959 2.94 43.16 -8.96
CA TYR A 959 2.36 41.82 -8.67
C TYR A 959 0.94 41.80 -8.07
N ARG A 960 0.16 42.87 -8.21
CA ARG A 960 -1.28 42.85 -7.94
C ARG A 960 -2.09 42.95 -9.24
N GLY A 961 -2.36 41.80 -9.86
CA GLY A 961 -3.28 41.80 -10.99
C GLY A 961 -3.53 40.45 -11.64
N ARG A 962 -4.03 39.44 -10.90
CA ARG A 962 -4.91 38.39 -11.45
C ARG A 962 -5.86 37.88 -10.37
N ARG A 963 -7.09 38.41 -10.39
CA ARG A 963 -8.28 37.71 -9.90
C ARG A 963 -8.73 36.70 -10.95
#